data_AF-A0A5P1USK8-F1
#
_entry.id   AF-A0A5P1USK8-F1
#
_cell.length_a   1.000
_cell.length_b   1.000
_cell.length_c   1.000
_cell.angle_alpha   90.00
_cell.angle_beta   90.00
_cell.angle_gamma   90.00
#
_symmetry.space_group_name_H-M   'P 1'
#
loop_
_entity.id
_entity.type
_entity.pdbx_description
1 polymer ?
#
loop_
_entity_poly.entity_id
_entity_poly.type
_entity_poly.pdbx_seq_one_letter_code
_entity_poly.pdbx_strand_id
1 'polypeptide(L)'
;MLIFHDYPVHGAIFDMDGTMFDTERLRFQTLKQASQELIGQEFSDDYLMQCLGLSAKTAEQLAQKIYGTEVPYQTIRKRADELELEFVRNQGVPIKKGLVQVLERLRKSGLRMAVATSSRRAIAEEYLINANVYKFFDLLVCGDEVEKGKPHPEIFLQAAEKINLKPEQCLMFEDSENGIRSAFDAGGITVLFKDIKEPNDAMLAKANFYYPDMYEYLIALDQHIPEMLMPQLQEAFPQSLNQLTVGIHGFGAIGGGYIAQILSHWDGFTRPRRILASTRNRLYREAVNSFGSYSIRYPQCSYDERIENLTVIDADNEQQMLEMYMQSSLIALCLPEQAIESESKIIAKGLLARFMSQDVQNNEPITFLIILNKVCAKYLVLKYIRDALLEITDEDIAEHILSEHYFCDTVVNRMVSKLTDQDLYRQLKIKHRLYQQYQSDLNDETIELSDETALSEKQEQQLTQCLEDMREQFQAGQFLQNMDLILFHGEADMPIYVENRSPLLVKMRQMVLVDQISDIQIIKNRLWNGCHAILAWNASLNGHETIGIAMADPQMQVFVEGLVDEVKLGLTNLVPNQAKQLDRMANSFLNSCRYAYKDPCERVARDPLRKLSFNERVFGSIETHIQQQIPYQKLVEGAVFGYIYAIKFLDLDEMKIVQHLQKHVKQLDISESQYKDLLADIYDGITAYLKKDQDVLNLKHFSEIQTETV
;
A
#
# COMPACT_ATOMS: atom_id res chain seq x y z
N MET A 1 -3.43 -17.83 16.37
CA MET A 1 -3.82 -19.18 15.92
C MET A 1 -4.34 -19.01 14.50
N LEU A 2 -3.68 -19.65 13.54
CA LEU A 2 -4.08 -19.65 12.13
C LEU A 2 -4.98 -20.87 11.88
N ILE A 3 -6.02 -20.73 11.06
CA ILE A 3 -6.83 -21.86 10.61
C ILE A 3 -6.55 -22.07 9.12
N PHE A 4 -5.71 -23.06 8.79
CA PHE A 4 -5.30 -23.35 7.42
C PHE A 4 -6.02 -24.62 6.93
N HIS A 5 -6.90 -24.51 5.93
CA HIS A 5 -7.77 -25.61 5.45
C HIS A 5 -8.40 -26.43 6.60
N ASP A 6 -9.02 -25.73 7.57
CA ASP A 6 -9.64 -26.28 8.79
C ASP A 6 -8.69 -26.83 9.87
N TYR A 7 -7.37 -26.80 9.64
CA TYR A 7 -6.38 -27.18 10.65
C TYR A 7 -6.05 -25.99 11.57
N PRO A 8 -6.14 -26.16 12.91
CA PRO A 8 -5.68 -25.15 13.86
C PRO A 8 -4.15 -25.21 13.97
N VAL A 9 -3.47 -24.25 13.33
CA VAL A 9 -2.01 -24.18 13.27
C VAL A 9 -1.47 -23.18 14.29
N HIS A 10 -0.47 -23.64 15.04
CA HIS A 10 0.27 -22.84 16.04
C HIS A 10 1.76 -22.75 15.73
N GLY A 11 2.30 -23.63 14.88
CA GLY A 11 3.71 -23.61 14.51
C GLY A 11 3.98 -24.02 13.08
N ALA A 12 5.19 -23.72 12.62
CA ALA A 12 5.67 -24.06 11.30
C ALA A 12 7.12 -24.55 11.40
N ILE A 13 7.38 -25.76 10.91
CA ILE A 13 8.69 -26.41 10.95
C ILE A 13 9.15 -26.64 9.52
N PHE A 14 10.28 -26.06 9.17
CA PHE A 14 10.81 -26.10 7.80
C PHE A 14 12.00 -27.05 7.72
N ASP A 15 12.01 -27.94 6.73
CA ASP A 15 13.29 -28.41 6.21
C ASP A 15 14.05 -27.27 5.51
N MET A 16 15.37 -27.41 5.37
CA MET A 16 16.25 -26.40 4.82
C MET A 16 16.65 -26.65 3.36
N ASP A 17 17.20 -27.82 3.07
CA ASP A 17 17.91 -28.13 1.82
C ASP A 17 16.92 -28.67 0.79
N GLY A 18 16.73 -27.97 -0.33
CA GLY A 18 15.68 -28.32 -1.31
C GLY A 18 14.30 -27.74 -0.98
N THR A 19 14.07 -27.35 0.28
CA THR A 19 12.84 -26.66 0.72
C THR A 19 13.00 -25.14 0.79
N MET A 20 13.93 -24.63 1.60
CA MET A 20 14.16 -23.18 1.76
C MET A 20 15.24 -22.64 0.80
N PHE A 21 16.26 -23.45 0.55
CA PHE A 21 17.39 -23.10 -0.28
C PHE A 21 17.52 -24.06 -1.46
N ASP A 22 17.91 -23.55 -2.63
CA ASP A 22 18.16 -24.33 -3.85
C ASP A 22 19.58 -24.96 -3.81
N THR A 23 19.91 -25.58 -2.67
CA THR A 23 21.24 -26.15 -2.39
C THR A 23 21.50 -27.44 -3.16
N GLU A 24 20.47 -28.18 -3.55
CA GLU A 24 20.62 -29.40 -4.36
C GLU A 24 21.13 -29.09 -5.79
N ARG A 25 20.70 -27.99 -6.40
CA ARG A 25 21.25 -27.57 -7.70
C ARG A 25 22.70 -27.08 -7.58
N LEU A 26 23.00 -26.35 -6.52
CA LEU A 26 24.37 -25.95 -6.20
C LEU A 26 25.26 -27.18 -5.94
N ARG A 27 24.72 -28.20 -5.26
CA ARG A 27 25.38 -29.48 -5.03
C ARG A 27 25.71 -30.21 -6.34
N PHE A 28 24.78 -30.22 -7.29
CA PHE A 28 25.01 -30.82 -8.61
C PHE A 28 26.15 -30.10 -9.33
N GLN A 29 26.14 -28.77 -9.33
CA GLN A 29 27.17 -27.96 -9.96
C GLN A 29 28.56 -28.20 -9.34
N THR A 30 28.63 -28.19 -8.01
CA THR A 30 29.90 -28.38 -7.27
C THR A 30 30.44 -29.80 -7.41
N LEU A 31 29.59 -30.83 -7.44
CA LEU A 31 30.00 -32.20 -7.71
C LEU A 31 30.52 -32.39 -9.15
N LYS A 32 29.88 -31.77 -10.14
CA LYS A 32 30.38 -31.75 -11.53
C LYS A 32 31.76 -31.10 -11.59
N GLN A 33 31.90 -29.92 -10.99
CA GLN A 33 33.17 -29.20 -10.96
C GLN A 33 34.26 -30.03 -10.25
N ALA A 34 33.98 -30.56 -9.06
CA ALA A 34 34.95 -31.34 -8.30
C ALA A 34 35.39 -32.62 -9.02
N SER A 35 34.45 -33.32 -9.67
CA SER A 35 34.76 -34.51 -10.47
C SER A 35 35.58 -34.15 -11.71
N GLN A 36 35.25 -33.06 -12.40
CA GLN A 36 36.06 -32.56 -13.51
C GLN A 36 37.49 -32.18 -13.07
N GLU A 37 37.65 -31.52 -11.92
CA GLU A 37 38.94 -31.13 -11.36
C GLU A 37 39.81 -32.34 -10.99
N LEU A 38 39.21 -33.37 -10.39
CA LEU A 38 39.96 -34.48 -9.78
C LEU A 38 40.14 -35.70 -10.69
N ILE A 39 39.18 -35.98 -11.57
CA ILE A 39 39.22 -37.14 -12.47
C ILE A 39 39.15 -36.76 -13.95
N GLY A 40 39.07 -35.47 -14.29
CA GLY A 40 39.02 -34.99 -15.67
C GLY A 40 37.67 -35.24 -16.38
N GLN A 41 36.66 -35.70 -15.64
CA GLN A 41 35.32 -36.00 -16.14
C GLN A 41 34.25 -35.54 -15.14
N GLU A 42 33.28 -34.77 -15.61
CA GLU A 42 32.09 -34.41 -14.85
C GLU A 42 31.20 -35.64 -14.56
N PHE A 43 30.70 -35.70 -13.34
CA PHE A 43 29.54 -36.51 -13.00
C PHE A 43 28.32 -36.12 -13.85
N SER A 44 27.64 -37.11 -14.43
CA SER A 44 26.54 -36.89 -15.36
C SER A 44 25.26 -36.52 -14.60
N ASP A 45 24.37 -35.80 -15.28
CA ASP A 45 23.05 -35.48 -14.71
C ASP A 45 22.27 -36.74 -14.34
N ASP A 46 22.32 -37.79 -15.16
CA ASP A 46 21.65 -39.07 -14.86
C ASP A 46 22.15 -39.73 -13.56
N TYR A 47 23.44 -39.61 -13.27
CA TYR A 47 24.02 -40.13 -12.03
C TYR A 47 23.60 -39.28 -10.83
N LEU A 48 23.71 -37.95 -10.94
CA LEU A 48 23.34 -37.02 -9.87
C LEU A 48 21.85 -37.13 -9.55
N MET A 49 21.00 -37.25 -10.57
CA MET A 49 19.56 -37.51 -10.42
C MET A 49 19.28 -38.84 -9.71
N GLN A 50 20.05 -39.90 -9.96
CA GLN A 50 19.90 -41.17 -9.23
C GLN A 50 20.40 -41.08 -7.77
N CYS A 51 21.31 -40.14 -7.47
CA CYS A 51 21.81 -39.93 -6.11
C CYS A 51 20.84 -39.20 -5.18
N LEU A 52 19.88 -38.44 -5.72
CA LEU A 52 18.89 -37.73 -4.91
C LEU A 52 18.12 -38.70 -3.99
N GLY A 53 18.20 -38.46 -2.68
CA GLY A 53 17.58 -39.29 -1.64
C GLY A 53 18.40 -40.50 -1.18
N LEU A 54 19.59 -40.75 -1.76
CA LEU A 54 20.47 -41.84 -1.36
C LEU A 54 21.40 -41.44 -0.20
N SER A 55 21.80 -42.44 0.60
CA SER A 55 22.89 -42.25 1.56
C SER A 55 24.23 -42.01 0.84
N ALA A 56 25.16 -41.31 1.50
CA ALA A 56 26.52 -41.10 0.99
C ALA A 56 27.19 -42.41 0.52
N LYS A 57 27.00 -43.49 1.28
CA LYS A 57 27.55 -44.82 0.99
C LYS A 57 26.92 -45.44 -0.26
N THR A 58 25.61 -45.28 -0.45
CA THR A 58 24.91 -45.80 -1.63
C THR A 58 25.26 -45.00 -2.88
N ALA A 59 25.39 -43.67 -2.76
CA ALA A 59 25.87 -42.80 -3.82
C ALA A 59 27.31 -43.16 -4.23
N GLU A 60 28.20 -43.44 -3.28
CA GLU A 60 29.56 -43.93 -3.54
C GLU A 60 29.56 -45.26 -4.32
N GLN A 61 28.73 -46.22 -3.92
CA GLN A 61 28.59 -47.49 -4.65
C GLN A 61 28.09 -47.29 -6.08
N LEU A 62 27.16 -46.35 -6.28
CA LEU A 62 26.66 -46.00 -7.61
C LEU A 62 27.75 -45.33 -8.46
N ALA A 63 28.54 -44.43 -7.85
CA ALA A 63 29.68 -43.79 -8.50
C ALA A 63 30.71 -44.84 -8.96
N GLN A 64 31.04 -45.79 -8.08
CA GLN A 64 31.97 -46.88 -8.39
C GLN A 64 31.47 -47.76 -9.54
N LYS A 65 30.15 -47.97 -9.64
CA LYS A 65 29.53 -48.74 -10.71
C LYS A 65 29.59 -48.02 -12.07
N ILE A 66 29.45 -46.70 -12.09
CA ILE A 66 29.36 -45.90 -13.33
C ILE A 66 30.74 -45.41 -13.79
N TYR A 67 31.57 -44.96 -12.86
CA TYR A 67 32.88 -44.32 -13.12
C TYR A 67 34.08 -45.20 -12.76
N GLY A 68 33.85 -46.41 -12.24
CA GLY A 68 34.88 -47.39 -11.88
C GLY A 68 35.21 -47.42 -10.39
N THR A 69 35.70 -48.56 -9.90
CA THR A 69 35.94 -48.82 -8.47
C THR A 69 36.99 -47.90 -7.84
N GLU A 70 37.89 -47.35 -8.64
CA GLU A 70 38.97 -46.46 -8.20
C GLU A 70 38.56 -44.98 -8.14
N VAL A 71 37.29 -44.64 -8.42
CA VAL A 71 36.84 -43.24 -8.34
C VAL A 71 37.03 -42.70 -6.92
N PRO A 72 37.76 -41.57 -6.72
CA PRO A 72 38.03 -41.01 -5.41
C PRO A 72 36.82 -40.23 -4.89
N TYR A 73 35.66 -40.89 -4.77
CA TYR A 73 34.37 -40.27 -4.47
C TYR A 73 34.40 -39.43 -3.20
N GLN A 74 35.06 -39.92 -2.14
CA GLN A 74 35.17 -39.17 -0.87
C GLN A 74 35.95 -37.86 -1.04
N THR A 75 37.02 -37.86 -1.84
CA THR A 75 37.80 -36.66 -2.16
C THR A 75 36.99 -35.69 -3.03
N ILE A 76 36.27 -36.21 -4.03
CA ILE A 76 35.36 -35.41 -4.87
C ILE A 76 34.28 -34.74 -4.02
N ARG A 77 33.65 -35.50 -3.12
CA ARG A 77 32.62 -34.97 -2.22
C ARG A 77 33.18 -33.88 -1.31
N LYS A 78 34.35 -34.12 -0.71
CA LYS A 78 35.00 -33.11 0.14
C LYS A 78 35.32 -31.83 -0.65
N ARG A 79 35.83 -31.96 -1.87
CA ARG A 79 36.09 -30.82 -2.76
C ARG A 79 34.80 -30.09 -3.14
N ALA A 80 33.72 -30.82 -3.39
CA ALA A 80 32.41 -30.22 -3.65
C ALA A 80 31.85 -29.48 -2.43
N ASP A 81 32.00 -30.01 -1.22
CA ASP A 81 31.65 -29.32 0.04
C ASP A 81 32.43 -28.00 0.19
N GLU A 82 33.73 -28.00 -0.15
CA GLU A 82 34.56 -26.78 -0.14
C GLU A 82 34.09 -25.75 -1.17
N LEU A 83 33.77 -26.17 -2.40
CA LEU A 83 33.27 -25.31 -3.48
C LEU A 83 31.90 -24.71 -3.17
N GLU A 84 31.01 -25.49 -2.54
CA GLU A 84 29.69 -25.02 -2.11
C GLU A 84 29.81 -23.94 -1.03
N LEU A 85 30.68 -24.16 -0.05
CA LEU A 85 30.96 -23.18 1.01
C LEU A 85 31.58 -21.90 0.43
N GLU A 86 32.51 -22.04 -0.53
CA GLU A 86 33.10 -20.91 -1.26
C GLU A 86 32.05 -20.13 -2.05
N PHE A 87 31.16 -20.82 -2.75
CA PHE A 87 30.05 -20.20 -3.47
C PHE A 87 29.15 -19.42 -2.52
N VAL A 88 28.71 -20.02 -1.41
CA VAL A 88 27.84 -19.36 -0.43
C VAL A 88 28.49 -18.12 0.17
N ARG A 89 29.80 -18.18 0.48
CA ARG A 89 30.54 -17.05 1.04
C ARG A 89 30.77 -15.91 0.04
N ASN A 90 30.95 -16.24 -1.23
CA ASN A 90 31.25 -15.26 -2.27
C ASN A 90 30.00 -14.71 -2.98
N GLN A 91 28.94 -15.52 -3.11
CA GLN A 91 27.74 -15.20 -3.90
C GLN A 91 26.44 -15.21 -3.08
N GLY A 92 26.48 -15.66 -1.83
CA GLY A 92 25.30 -15.81 -0.97
C GLY A 92 24.58 -17.15 -1.13
N VAL A 93 23.59 -17.39 -0.27
CA VAL A 93 22.78 -18.62 -0.27
C VAL A 93 21.68 -18.51 -1.33
N PRO A 94 21.46 -19.52 -2.19
CA PRO A 94 20.39 -19.48 -3.19
C PRO A 94 19.01 -19.67 -2.54
N ILE A 95 18.34 -18.57 -2.18
CA ILE A 95 17.02 -18.59 -1.53
C ILE A 95 15.91 -18.98 -2.52
N LYS A 96 15.03 -19.93 -2.14
CA LYS A 96 13.84 -20.23 -2.93
C LYS A 96 12.92 -19.02 -3.03
N LYS A 97 12.51 -18.69 -4.25
CA LYS A 97 11.61 -17.55 -4.50
C LYS A 97 10.30 -17.75 -3.74
N GLY A 98 9.83 -16.72 -3.04
CA GLY A 98 8.61 -16.77 -2.22
C GLY A 98 8.84 -17.08 -0.73
N LEU A 99 10.02 -17.61 -0.35
CA LEU A 99 10.29 -18.02 1.04
C LEU A 99 10.06 -16.88 2.04
N VAL A 100 10.69 -15.71 1.82
CA VAL A 100 10.66 -14.60 2.79
C VAL A 100 9.22 -14.13 3.03
N GLN A 101 8.40 -14.06 1.96
CA GLN A 101 7.00 -13.66 2.04
C GLN A 101 6.15 -14.66 2.84
N VAL A 102 6.47 -15.97 2.73
CA VAL A 102 5.84 -17.03 3.53
C VAL A 102 6.24 -16.91 5.00
N LEU A 103 7.54 -16.81 5.29
CA LEU A 103 8.06 -16.72 6.67
C LEU A 103 7.45 -15.52 7.42
N GLU A 104 7.35 -14.37 6.76
CA GLU A 104 6.73 -13.19 7.36
C GLU A 104 5.25 -13.36 7.65
N ARG A 105 4.48 -13.94 6.73
CA ARG A 105 3.04 -14.19 6.90
C ARG A 105 2.79 -15.12 8.08
N LEU A 106 3.56 -16.20 8.19
CA LEU A 106 3.46 -17.13 9.31
C LEU A 106 3.88 -16.46 10.63
N ARG A 107 4.99 -15.72 10.64
CA ARG A 107 5.46 -15.03 11.84
C ARG A 107 4.49 -13.96 12.33
N LYS A 108 3.99 -13.10 11.43
CA LYS A 108 2.99 -12.07 11.75
C LYS A 108 1.62 -12.65 12.13
N SER A 109 1.32 -13.89 11.71
CA SER A 109 0.15 -14.65 12.18
C SER A 109 0.34 -15.27 13.58
N GLY A 110 1.50 -15.03 14.21
CA GLY A 110 1.81 -15.44 15.57
C GLY A 110 2.27 -16.89 15.72
N LEU A 111 2.75 -17.52 14.63
CA LEU A 111 3.25 -18.89 14.70
C LEU A 111 4.67 -18.93 15.28
N ARG A 112 4.94 -19.99 16.06
CA ARG A 112 6.30 -20.36 16.44
C ARG A 112 6.96 -21.13 15.32
N MET A 113 8.21 -20.84 15.03
CA MET A 113 8.87 -21.36 13.83
C MET A 113 10.16 -22.07 14.18
N ALA A 114 10.40 -23.22 13.54
CA ALA A 114 11.64 -23.96 13.69
C ALA A 114 12.19 -24.46 12.35
N VAL A 115 13.48 -24.76 12.32
CA VAL A 115 14.11 -25.51 11.24
C VAL A 115 14.42 -26.92 11.71
N ALA A 116 14.13 -27.93 10.87
CA ALA A 116 14.43 -29.33 11.10
C ALA A 116 15.23 -29.89 9.91
N THR A 117 16.56 -29.84 9.98
CA THR A 117 17.47 -30.17 8.85
C THR A 117 18.43 -31.31 9.19
N SER A 118 18.78 -32.12 8.18
CA SER A 118 19.84 -33.13 8.31
C SER A 118 21.25 -32.53 8.31
N SER A 119 21.38 -31.25 7.98
CA SER A 119 22.63 -30.50 8.02
C SER A 119 23.11 -30.27 9.46
N ARG A 120 24.43 -30.09 9.64
CA ARG A 120 25.02 -29.76 10.95
C ARG A 120 24.66 -28.34 11.36
N ARG A 121 24.51 -28.09 12.67
CA ARG A 121 24.13 -26.77 13.20
C ARG A 121 24.94 -25.60 12.63
N ALA A 122 26.26 -25.71 12.64
CA ALA A 122 27.14 -24.63 12.17
C ALA A 122 26.83 -24.19 10.72
N ILE A 123 26.53 -25.16 9.83
CA ILE A 123 26.21 -24.88 8.43
C ILE A 123 24.80 -24.29 8.31
N ALA A 124 23.84 -24.86 9.03
CA ALA A 124 22.46 -24.37 9.02
C ALA A 124 22.36 -22.91 9.51
N GLU A 125 23.06 -22.57 10.59
CA GLU A 125 23.12 -21.20 11.12
C GLU A 125 23.81 -20.25 10.12
N GLU A 126 24.96 -20.64 9.55
CA GLU A 126 25.66 -19.84 8.53
C GLU A 126 24.74 -19.53 7.34
N TYR A 127 23.97 -20.53 6.86
CA TYR A 127 23.07 -20.35 5.73
C TYR A 127 21.89 -19.43 6.06
N LEU A 128 21.23 -19.64 7.20
CA LEU A 128 20.08 -18.83 7.62
C LEU A 128 20.48 -17.37 7.91
N ILE A 129 21.67 -17.14 8.46
CA ILE A 129 22.21 -15.80 8.73
C ILE A 129 22.55 -15.10 7.41
N ASN A 130 23.29 -15.75 6.52
CA ASN A 130 23.65 -15.18 5.21
C ASN A 130 22.43 -14.92 4.32
N ALA A 131 21.37 -15.72 4.46
CA ALA A 131 20.08 -15.50 3.80
C ALA A 131 19.19 -14.45 4.50
N ASN A 132 19.59 -13.89 5.65
CA ASN A 132 18.83 -12.93 6.46
C ASN A 132 17.43 -13.44 6.88
N VAL A 133 17.29 -14.75 7.09
CA VAL A 133 16.05 -15.41 7.51
C VAL A 133 16.13 -16.03 8.91
N TYR A 134 17.32 -16.13 9.51
CA TYR A 134 17.51 -16.66 10.87
C TYR A 134 16.55 -16.04 11.89
N LYS A 135 16.31 -14.72 11.79
CA LYS A 135 15.41 -13.93 12.66
C LYS A 135 13.95 -14.41 12.72
N PHE A 136 13.50 -15.25 11.79
CA PHE A 136 12.14 -15.77 11.79
C PHE A 136 11.96 -17.01 12.66
N PHE A 137 13.04 -17.72 12.95
CA PHE A 137 12.99 -19.02 13.64
C PHE A 137 13.32 -18.88 15.12
N ASP A 138 12.51 -19.51 15.97
CA ASP A 138 12.72 -19.57 17.41
C ASP A 138 13.74 -20.65 17.80
N LEU A 139 13.95 -21.64 16.92
CA LEU A 139 14.78 -22.82 17.19
C LEU A 139 15.25 -23.49 15.90
N LEU A 140 16.42 -24.13 15.96
CA LEU A 140 16.87 -25.11 14.97
C LEU A 140 17.05 -26.48 15.65
N VAL A 141 16.66 -27.55 14.96
CA VAL A 141 17.03 -28.94 15.26
C VAL A 141 17.81 -29.48 14.07
N CYS A 142 19.04 -29.88 14.33
CA CYS A 142 20.02 -30.21 13.29
C CYS A 142 20.39 -31.69 13.30
N GLY A 143 20.99 -32.19 12.21
CA GLY A 143 21.28 -33.61 12.03
C GLY A 143 22.29 -34.16 13.04
N ASP A 144 23.14 -33.30 13.61
CA ASP A 144 24.09 -33.62 14.67
C ASP A 144 23.47 -33.67 16.08
N GLU A 145 22.17 -33.42 16.20
CA GLU A 145 21.42 -33.41 17.48
C GLU A 145 20.42 -34.56 17.63
N VAL A 146 20.30 -35.41 16.60
CA VAL A 146 19.34 -36.53 16.55
C VAL A 146 20.06 -37.86 16.43
N GLU A 147 19.55 -38.89 17.10
CA GLU A 147 20.09 -40.25 17.00
C GLU A 147 19.72 -40.91 15.66
N LYS A 148 18.51 -40.63 15.18
CA LYS A 148 17.98 -41.17 13.92
C LYS A 148 17.55 -40.04 12.99
N GLY A 149 18.33 -39.82 11.94
CA GLY A 149 17.98 -38.90 10.86
C GLY A 149 16.76 -39.34 10.04
N LYS A 150 16.33 -38.48 9.12
CA LYS A 150 15.25 -38.74 8.16
C LYS A 150 15.56 -40.05 7.40
N PRO A 151 14.60 -40.99 7.24
CA PRO A 151 13.15 -40.82 7.36
C PRO A 151 12.56 -41.02 8.76
N HIS A 152 13.35 -41.25 9.81
CA HIS A 152 12.79 -41.38 11.16
C HIS A 152 12.18 -40.04 11.64
N PRO A 153 11.04 -40.02 12.36
CA PRO A 153 10.33 -38.78 12.71
C PRO A 153 10.98 -37.95 13.82
N GLU A 154 12.07 -38.44 14.43
CA GLU A 154 12.71 -37.85 15.62
C GLU A 154 12.99 -36.36 15.46
N ILE A 155 13.50 -35.92 14.32
CA ILE A 155 13.87 -34.52 14.11
C ILE A 155 12.66 -33.58 14.16
N PHE A 156 11.54 -33.96 13.55
CA PHE A 156 10.31 -33.17 13.56
C PHE A 156 9.58 -33.25 14.92
N LEU A 157 9.61 -34.42 15.57
CA LEU A 157 9.08 -34.58 16.93
C LEU A 157 9.81 -33.69 17.93
N GLN A 158 11.15 -33.71 17.91
CA GLN A 158 11.97 -32.86 18.77
C GLN A 158 11.77 -31.37 18.46
N ALA A 159 11.66 -30.99 17.18
CA ALA A 159 11.40 -29.61 16.80
C ALA A 159 10.05 -29.11 17.36
N ALA A 160 8.98 -29.89 17.20
CA ALA A 160 7.66 -29.57 17.75
C ALA A 160 7.67 -29.47 19.29
N GLU A 161 8.30 -30.44 19.96
CA GLU A 161 8.43 -30.47 21.41
C GLU A 161 9.17 -29.23 21.94
N LYS A 162 10.33 -28.89 21.34
CA LYS A 162 11.16 -27.77 21.79
C LYS A 162 10.50 -26.39 21.55
N ILE A 163 9.64 -26.24 20.54
CA ILE A 163 8.80 -25.04 20.39
C ILE A 163 7.50 -25.10 21.21
N ASN A 164 7.37 -26.09 22.10
CA ASN A 164 6.25 -26.32 23.02
C ASN A 164 4.91 -26.48 22.29
N LEU A 165 4.89 -27.31 21.23
CA LEU A 165 3.71 -27.63 20.45
C LEU A 165 3.60 -29.15 20.23
N LYS A 166 2.39 -29.62 19.95
CA LYS A 166 2.21 -30.98 19.43
C LYS A 166 2.43 -31.02 17.92
N PRO A 167 2.91 -32.14 17.35
CA PRO A 167 3.09 -32.27 15.90
C PRO A 167 1.84 -31.91 15.08
N GLU A 168 0.66 -32.35 15.53
CA GLU A 168 -0.65 -32.09 14.90
C GLU A 168 -1.02 -30.60 14.78
N GLN A 169 -0.30 -29.71 15.48
CA GLN A 169 -0.50 -28.25 15.47
C GLN A 169 0.53 -27.53 14.58
N CYS A 170 1.43 -28.28 13.93
CA CYS A 170 2.54 -27.75 13.17
C CYS A 170 2.41 -28.08 11.69
N LEU A 171 2.55 -27.06 10.84
CA LEU A 171 2.87 -27.25 9.44
C LEU A 171 4.31 -27.75 9.33
N MET A 172 4.55 -28.81 8.56
CA MET A 172 5.88 -29.37 8.33
C MET A 172 6.20 -29.32 6.83
N PHE A 173 7.13 -28.46 6.44
CA PHE A 173 7.47 -28.18 5.05
C PHE A 173 8.67 -29.01 4.60
N GLU A 174 8.51 -29.71 3.49
CA GLU A 174 9.50 -30.65 2.93
C GLU A 174 9.43 -30.72 1.41
N ASP A 175 10.49 -31.24 0.79
CA ASP A 175 10.57 -31.50 -0.64
C ASP A 175 10.99 -32.96 -0.95
N SER A 176 11.58 -33.66 0.04
CA SER A 176 12.21 -34.97 -0.17
C SER A 176 11.34 -36.15 0.26
N GLU A 177 11.56 -37.34 -0.31
CA GLU A 177 10.81 -38.54 0.06
C GLU A 177 11.08 -38.98 1.51
N ASN A 178 12.33 -38.95 1.94
CA ASN A 178 12.69 -39.30 3.32
C ASN A 178 12.13 -38.26 4.30
N GLY A 179 12.16 -36.99 3.92
CA GLY A 179 11.70 -35.90 4.75
C GLY A 179 10.19 -35.85 4.92
N ILE A 180 9.42 -35.94 3.82
CA ILE A 180 7.95 -35.96 3.91
C ILE A 180 7.45 -37.17 4.70
N ARG A 181 8.15 -38.32 4.62
CA ARG A 181 7.85 -39.49 5.44
C ARG A 181 8.13 -39.23 6.92
N SER A 182 9.26 -38.60 7.25
CA SER A 182 9.61 -38.22 8.62
C SER A 182 8.57 -37.26 9.22
N ALA A 183 8.14 -36.25 8.46
CA ALA A 183 7.12 -35.30 8.88
C ALA A 183 5.73 -35.96 9.07
N PHE A 184 5.34 -36.85 8.16
CA PHE A 184 4.08 -37.60 8.25
C PHE A 184 4.07 -38.55 9.45
N ASP A 185 5.14 -39.34 9.64
CA ASP A 185 5.26 -40.29 10.76
C ASP A 185 5.35 -39.56 12.12
N ALA A 186 5.74 -38.28 12.13
CA ALA A 186 5.69 -37.42 13.32
C ALA A 186 4.25 -36.97 13.67
N GLY A 187 3.30 -37.10 12.75
CA GLY A 187 1.91 -36.65 12.92
C GLY A 187 1.71 -35.16 12.65
N GLY A 188 2.60 -34.54 11.86
CA GLY A 188 2.47 -33.14 11.45
C GLY A 188 1.48 -32.93 10.30
N ILE A 189 1.12 -31.67 10.07
CA ILE A 189 0.37 -31.25 8.88
C ILE A 189 1.39 -31.03 7.76
N THR A 190 1.50 -31.99 6.84
CA THR A 190 2.60 -32.04 5.89
C THR A 190 2.34 -31.20 4.65
N VAL A 191 3.30 -30.34 4.31
CA VAL A 191 3.31 -29.52 3.10
C VAL A 191 4.50 -29.93 2.26
N LEU A 192 4.22 -30.48 1.08
CA LEU A 192 5.24 -30.94 0.13
C LEU A 192 5.46 -29.91 -0.97
N PHE A 193 6.71 -29.55 -1.22
CA PHE A 193 7.13 -28.75 -2.36
C PHE A 193 7.75 -29.61 -3.46
N LYS A 194 7.63 -29.15 -4.70
CA LYS A 194 8.46 -29.67 -5.79
C LYS A 194 9.86 -29.07 -5.73
N ASP A 195 10.85 -29.91 -5.98
CA ASP A 195 12.24 -29.49 -6.19
C ASP A 195 12.76 -29.96 -7.56
N ILE A 196 13.88 -30.68 -7.62
CA ILE A 196 14.45 -31.16 -8.89
C ILE A 196 13.58 -32.27 -9.50
N LYS A 197 13.01 -33.16 -8.69
CA LYS A 197 12.15 -34.27 -9.14
C LYS A 197 10.67 -33.96 -8.93
N GLU A 198 9.84 -34.51 -9.81
CA GLU A 198 8.41 -34.60 -9.55
C GLU A 198 8.14 -35.54 -8.38
N PRO A 199 7.29 -35.17 -7.42
CA PRO A 199 6.86 -36.08 -6.37
C PRO A 199 6.24 -37.36 -6.91
N ASN A 200 6.64 -38.49 -6.33
CA ASN A 200 6.03 -39.78 -6.63
C ASN A 200 4.76 -40.01 -5.81
N ASP A 201 3.99 -41.05 -6.16
CA ASP A 201 2.73 -41.40 -5.48
C ASP A 201 2.91 -41.64 -3.96
N ALA A 202 4.08 -42.16 -3.56
CA ALA A 202 4.36 -42.46 -2.16
C ALA A 202 4.60 -41.19 -1.32
N MET A 203 5.13 -40.12 -1.93
CA MET A 203 5.26 -38.80 -1.35
C MET A 203 3.91 -38.11 -1.25
N LEU A 204 3.14 -38.08 -2.36
CA LEU A 204 1.81 -37.48 -2.41
C LEU A 204 0.85 -38.11 -1.40
N ALA A 205 0.91 -39.44 -1.23
CA ALA A 205 0.09 -40.14 -0.23
C ALA A 205 0.40 -39.75 1.23
N LYS A 206 1.54 -39.10 1.50
CA LYS A 206 1.95 -38.63 2.83
C LYS A 206 1.92 -37.10 2.97
N ALA A 207 1.58 -36.39 1.90
CA ALA A 207 1.42 -34.95 1.90
C ALA A 207 -0.06 -34.61 2.17
N ASN A 208 -0.33 -33.77 3.17
CA ASN A 208 -1.66 -33.17 3.31
C ASN A 208 -1.90 -32.16 2.19
N PHE A 209 -0.85 -31.41 1.83
CA PHE A 209 -0.89 -30.42 0.76
C PHE A 209 0.37 -30.52 -0.10
N TYR A 210 0.21 -30.29 -1.41
CA TYR A 210 1.31 -30.22 -2.36
C TYR A 210 1.24 -28.92 -3.13
N TYR A 211 2.39 -28.24 -3.25
CA TYR A 211 2.53 -27.02 -4.04
C TYR A 211 3.76 -27.11 -4.95
N PRO A 212 3.67 -26.65 -6.21
CA PRO A 212 4.81 -26.60 -7.11
C PRO A 212 5.96 -25.72 -6.61
N ASP A 213 5.63 -24.64 -5.90
CA ASP A 213 6.60 -23.72 -5.32
C ASP A 213 6.02 -22.94 -4.13
N MET A 214 6.85 -22.12 -3.51
CA MET A 214 6.49 -21.29 -2.35
C MET A 214 5.50 -20.18 -2.70
N TYR A 215 5.39 -19.73 -3.95
CA TYR A 215 4.41 -18.70 -4.33
C TYR A 215 3.00 -19.28 -4.44
N GLU A 216 2.86 -20.48 -5.00
CA GLU A 216 1.57 -21.19 -5.00
C GLU A 216 1.10 -21.45 -3.56
N TYR A 217 2.02 -21.86 -2.68
CA TYR A 217 1.70 -21.95 -1.25
C TYR A 217 1.35 -20.59 -0.63
N LEU A 218 2.05 -19.52 -1.01
CA LEU A 218 1.78 -18.17 -0.53
C LEU A 218 0.34 -17.74 -0.87
N ILE A 219 -0.10 -18.00 -2.10
CA ILE A 219 -1.46 -17.70 -2.59
C ILE A 219 -2.49 -18.48 -1.78
N ALA A 220 -2.25 -19.76 -1.53
CA ALA A 220 -3.15 -20.59 -0.70
C ALA A 220 -3.18 -20.09 0.76
N LEU A 221 -2.00 -19.86 1.35
CA LEU A 221 -1.86 -19.34 2.72
C LEU A 221 -2.59 -18.00 2.89
N ASP A 222 -2.52 -17.14 1.88
CA ASP A 222 -3.18 -15.84 1.92
C ASP A 222 -4.71 -15.95 2.10
N GLN A 223 -5.36 -17.00 1.61
CA GLN A 223 -6.81 -17.18 1.80
C GLN A 223 -7.20 -17.43 3.27
N HIS A 224 -6.23 -17.82 4.11
CA HIS A 224 -6.43 -18.22 5.49
C HIS A 224 -5.91 -17.20 6.52
N ILE A 225 -5.15 -16.20 6.07
CA ILE A 225 -4.61 -15.15 6.94
C ILE A 225 -5.63 -14.01 7.05
N PRO A 226 -5.97 -13.57 8.27
CA PRO A 226 -6.90 -12.46 8.45
C PRO A 226 -6.33 -11.16 7.87
N GLU A 227 -7.23 -10.32 7.36
CA GLU A 227 -6.89 -8.97 6.93
C GLU A 227 -6.36 -8.15 8.10
N MET A 228 -5.27 -7.41 7.86
CA MET A 228 -4.74 -6.48 8.85
C MET A 228 -5.63 -5.24 8.94
N LEU A 229 -5.86 -4.76 10.15
CA LEU A 229 -6.53 -3.49 10.39
C LEU A 229 -5.72 -2.33 9.79
N MET A 230 -6.40 -1.19 9.60
CA MET A 230 -5.77 0.05 9.17
C MET A 230 -4.53 0.38 10.01
N PRO A 231 -3.40 0.77 9.39
CA PRO A 231 -2.19 1.10 10.12
C PRO A 231 -2.38 2.33 10.99
N GLN A 232 -1.70 2.33 12.14
CA GLN A 232 -1.49 3.56 12.87
C GLN A 232 -0.48 4.43 12.12
N LEU A 233 -0.58 5.76 12.25
CA LEU A 233 0.29 6.68 11.55
C LEU A 233 1.79 6.45 11.82
N GLN A 234 2.15 5.97 13.00
CA GLN A 234 3.55 5.71 13.38
C GLN A 234 3.97 4.26 13.16
N GLU A 235 3.10 3.44 12.56
CA GLU A 235 3.41 2.05 12.29
C GLU A 235 4.43 1.95 11.15
N ALA A 236 5.52 1.20 11.36
CA ALA A 236 6.54 1.05 10.34
C ALA A 236 6.01 0.33 9.09
N PHE A 237 6.51 0.71 7.91
CA PHE A 237 6.24 -0.02 6.68
C PHE A 237 6.77 -1.47 6.75
N PRO A 238 6.11 -2.39 6.02
CA PRO A 238 6.66 -3.71 5.79
C PRO A 238 8.06 -3.65 5.19
N GLN A 239 9.00 -4.39 5.77
CA GLN A 239 10.39 -4.43 5.29
C GLN A 239 10.54 -5.24 4.00
N SER A 240 9.64 -6.18 3.81
CA SER A 240 9.73 -7.21 2.79
C SER A 240 8.96 -6.83 1.54
N LEU A 241 9.48 -7.29 0.41
CA LEU A 241 8.96 -6.93 -0.90
C LEU A 241 8.20 -8.09 -1.52
N ASN A 242 7.03 -7.84 -2.10
CA ASN A 242 6.37 -8.79 -2.99
C ASN A 242 6.95 -8.68 -4.41
N GLN A 243 6.33 -9.30 -5.43
CA GLN A 243 6.81 -9.25 -6.83
C GLN A 243 6.16 -8.15 -7.67
N LEU A 244 5.20 -7.43 -7.11
CA LEU A 244 4.37 -6.49 -7.84
C LEU A 244 5.15 -5.20 -8.09
N THR A 245 5.02 -4.71 -9.33
CA THR A 245 5.25 -3.31 -9.66
C THR A 245 3.91 -2.59 -9.64
N VAL A 246 3.89 -1.37 -9.12
CA VAL A 246 2.71 -0.50 -9.08
C VAL A 246 3.05 0.91 -9.54
N GLY A 247 2.07 1.60 -10.11
CA GLY A 247 2.21 2.91 -10.72
C GLY A 247 1.40 4.00 -10.02
N ILE A 248 1.92 5.23 -10.03
CA ILE A 248 1.22 6.46 -9.67
C ILE A 248 1.34 7.40 -10.87
N HIS A 249 0.28 7.49 -11.67
CA HIS A 249 0.21 8.47 -12.74
C HIS A 249 -0.18 9.84 -12.15
N GLY A 250 0.82 10.70 -11.93
CA GLY A 250 0.63 12.02 -11.32
C GLY A 250 1.19 12.11 -9.90
N PHE A 251 2.50 12.34 -9.78
CA PHE A 251 3.20 12.60 -8.51
C PHE A 251 3.00 14.05 -8.05
N GLY A 252 1.74 14.38 -7.75
CA GLY A 252 1.31 15.64 -7.13
C GLY A 252 1.07 15.47 -5.63
N ALA A 253 0.27 16.38 -5.05
CA ALA A 253 -0.07 16.33 -3.62
C ALA A 253 -0.72 14.98 -3.23
N ILE A 254 -1.72 14.52 -3.97
CA ILE A 254 -2.39 13.24 -3.67
C ILE A 254 -1.50 12.04 -4.03
N GLY A 255 -0.87 12.04 -5.20
CA GLY A 255 -0.02 10.93 -5.62
C GLY A 255 1.17 10.70 -4.68
N GLY A 256 1.99 11.72 -4.46
CA GLY A 256 3.18 11.62 -3.61
C GLY A 256 2.91 11.76 -2.11
N GLY A 257 1.95 12.61 -1.72
CA GLY A 257 1.66 12.89 -0.32
C GLY A 257 0.59 12.02 0.32
N TYR A 258 -0.03 11.10 -0.44
CA TYR A 258 -1.01 10.15 0.09
C TYR A 258 -0.89 8.75 -0.50
N ILE A 259 -1.00 8.60 -1.81
CA ILE A 259 -1.04 7.26 -2.44
C ILE A 259 0.28 6.53 -2.27
N ALA A 260 1.42 7.22 -2.35
CA ALA A 260 2.72 6.60 -2.09
C ALA A 260 2.79 5.95 -0.68
N GLN A 261 2.17 6.56 0.33
CA GLN A 261 2.06 5.98 1.67
C GLN A 261 1.18 4.72 1.66
N ILE A 262 0.01 4.79 1.02
CA ILE A 262 -0.90 3.63 0.90
C ILE A 262 -0.20 2.45 0.24
N LEU A 263 0.50 2.68 -0.86
CA LEU A 263 1.24 1.64 -1.56
C LEU A 263 2.45 1.14 -0.76
N SER A 264 3.02 1.96 0.13
CA SER A 264 4.12 1.56 1.01
C SER A 264 3.67 0.67 2.17
N HIS A 265 2.44 0.83 2.69
CA HIS A 265 1.86 -0.11 3.65
C HIS A 265 1.27 -1.36 3.01
N TRP A 266 0.65 -1.22 1.83
CA TRP A 266 0.07 -2.32 1.05
C TRP A 266 -0.86 -3.23 1.90
N ASP A 267 -0.49 -4.51 2.07
CA ASP A 267 -1.20 -5.51 2.87
C ASP A 267 -0.71 -5.60 4.33
N GLY A 268 0.33 -4.83 4.68
CA GLY A 268 1.00 -4.83 5.98
C GLY A 268 1.93 -6.00 6.23
N PHE A 269 1.94 -7.02 5.39
CA PHE A 269 2.91 -8.11 5.42
C PHE A 269 4.12 -7.76 4.56
N THR A 270 3.85 -7.30 3.34
CA THR A 270 4.80 -6.93 2.30
C THR A 270 4.48 -5.56 1.71
N ARG A 271 5.41 -4.98 0.96
CA ARG A 271 5.16 -3.82 0.09
C ARG A 271 5.56 -4.15 -1.35
N PRO A 272 5.07 -3.40 -2.36
CA PRO A 272 5.46 -3.60 -3.76
C PRO A 272 6.97 -3.61 -3.94
N ARG A 273 7.47 -4.47 -4.84
CA ARG A 273 8.88 -4.48 -5.22
C ARG A 273 9.34 -3.12 -5.73
N ARG A 274 8.47 -2.47 -6.51
CA ARG A 274 8.76 -1.23 -7.20
C ARG A 274 7.51 -0.36 -7.24
N ILE A 275 7.64 0.88 -6.79
CA ILE A 275 6.63 1.93 -6.98
C ILE A 275 7.18 2.91 -8.02
N LEU A 276 6.50 3.02 -9.16
CA LEU A 276 6.81 4.00 -10.20
C LEU A 276 5.84 5.17 -10.08
N ALA A 277 6.33 6.40 -10.11
CA ALA A 277 5.47 7.58 -10.11
C ALA A 277 5.87 8.54 -11.24
N SER A 278 4.91 9.13 -11.94
CA SER A 278 5.22 10.04 -13.05
C SER A 278 5.00 11.51 -12.72
N THR A 279 5.91 12.39 -13.16
CA THR A 279 5.75 13.84 -13.04
C THR A 279 6.44 14.61 -14.15
N ARG A 280 5.88 15.77 -14.49
CA ARG A 280 6.54 16.79 -15.33
C ARG A 280 7.41 17.74 -14.50
N ASN A 281 7.27 17.74 -13.18
CA ASN A 281 8.08 18.61 -12.31
C ASN A 281 9.47 17.99 -12.13
N ARG A 282 10.42 18.48 -12.94
CA ARG A 282 11.82 18.03 -12.90
C ARG A 282 12.45 18.17 -11.52
N LEU A 283 12.20 19.27 -10.80
CA LEU A 283 12.81 19.48 -9.47
C LEU A 283 12.42 18.36 -8.49
N TYR A 284 11.14 17.98 -8.48
CA TYR A 284 10.65 16.87 -7.66
C TYR A 284 11.24 15.53 -8.08
N ARG A 285 11.29 15.27 -9.39
CA ARG A 285 11.85 14.03 -9.94
C ARG A 285 13.32 13.85 -9.53
N GLU A 286 14.15 14.86 -9.79
CA GLU A 286 15.58 14.81 -9.47
C GLU A 286 15.80 14.73 -7.95
N ALA A 287 15.02 15.46 -7.16
CA ALA A 287 15.14 15.42 -5.70
C ALA A 287 14.82 14.02 -5.13
N VAL A 288 13.67 13.43 -5.49
CA VAL A 288 13.29 12.10 -4.98
C VAL A 288 14.29 11.03 -5.43
N ASN A 289 14.65 11.02 -6.71
CA ASN A 289 15.57 10.00 -7.25
C ASN A 289 16.99 10.14 -6.68
N SER A 290 17.45 11.36 -6.38
CA SER A 290 18.79 11.58 -5.82
C SER A 290 18.87 11.24 -4.33
N PHE A 291 17.82 11.56 -3.54
CA PHE A 291 17.78 11.25 -2.10
C PHE A 291 17.33 9.80 -1.84
N GLY A 292 16.74 9.12 -2.82
CA GLY A 292 16.15 7.79 -2.69
C GLY A 292 14.92 7.71 -1.79
N SER A 293 14.55 8.83 -1.14
CA SER A 293 13.47 8.93 -0.17
C SER A 293 13.02 10.37 0.01
N TYR A 294 11.81 10.55 0.56
CA TYR A 294 11.27 11.84 0.95
C TYR A 294 10.28 11.68 2.10
N SER A 295 9.91 12.78 2.76
CA SER A 295 9.03 12.76 3.92
C SER A 295 7.69 13.45 3.68
N ILE A 296 6.64 12.88 4.26
CA ILE A 296 5.30 13.47 4.41
C ILE A 296 5.18 13.94 5.86
N ARG A 297 4.95 15.22 6.07
CA ARG A 297 4.81 15.81 7.41
C ARG A 297 3.35 15.83 7.85
N TYR A 298 3.13 15.46 9.12
CA TYR A 298 1.85 15.47 9.82
C TYR A 298 1.90 16.46 10.97
N PRO A 299 1.55 17.73 10.74
CA PRO A 299 1.69 18.78 11.74
C PRO A 299 0.90 18.50 13.02
N GLN A 300 -0.26 17.84 12.92
CA GLN A 300 -1.11 17.57 14.10
C GLN A 300 -0.45 16.64 15.12
N CYS A 301 0.50 15.81 14.68
CA CYS A 301 1.13 14.78 15.49
C CYS A 301 2.65 14.98 15.63
N SER A 302 3.21 16.07 15.08
CA SER A 302 4.66 16.31 15.03
C SER A 302 5.44 15.11 14.49
N TYR A 303 4.92 14.48 13.44
CA TYR A 303 5.48 13.26 12.86
C TYR A 303 5.77 13.47 11.37
N ASP A 304 6.93 12.98 10.93
CA ASP A 304 7.33 12.96 9.53
C ASP A 304 7.46 11.49 9.11
N GLU A 305 6.60 11.04 8.20
CA GLU A 305 6.63 9.70 7.61
C GLU A 305 7.60 9.69 6.44
N ARG A 306 8.55 8.77 6.45
CA ARG A 306 9.57 8.67 5.39
C ARG A 306 9.20 7.62 4.35
N ILE A 307 8.94 8.07 3.12
CA ILE A 307 8.65 7.22 1.96
C ILE A 307 9.95 6.84 1.26
N GLU A 308 10.11 5.56 0.96
CA GLU A 308 11.30 4.96 0.32
C GLU A 308 10.87 3.99 -0.79
N ASN A 309 11.84 3.51 -1.58
CA ASN A 309 11.62 2.52 -2.65
C ASN A 309 10.61 2.98 -3.74
N LEU A 310 10.62 4.28 -4.03
CA LEU A 310 9.83 4.89 -5.09
C LEU A 310 10.76 5.54 -6.13
N THR A 311 10.49 5.27 -7.40
CA THR A 311 11.21 5.89 -8.53
C THR A 311 10.28 6.85 -9.25
N VAL A 312 10.73 8.08 -9.45
CA VAL A 312 9.98 9.10 -10.19
C VAL A 312 10.45 9.15 -11.63
N ILE A 313 9.55 8.91 -12.58
CA ILE A 313 9.79 8.96 -14.03
C ILE A 313 9.29 10.25 -14.65
N ASP A 314 9.79 10.57 -15.84
CA ASP A 314 9.33 11.73 -16.61
C ASP A 314 8.00 11.42 -17.31
N ALA A 315 6.95 12.18 -16.97
CA ALA A 315 5.65 12.00 -17.60
C ALA A 315 5.63 12.38 -19.09
N ASP A 316 6.61 13.17 -19.56
CA ASP A 316 6.76 13.50 -20.98
C ASP A 316 7.64 12.48 -21.73
N ASN A 317 8.25 11.52 -21.03
CA ASN A 317 8.99 10.43 -21.65
C ASN A 317 8.04 9.26 -21.93
N GLU A 318 7.62 9.15 -23.19
CA GLU A 318 6.69 8.11 -23.65
C GLU A 318 7.17 6.70 -23.30
N GLN A 319 8.46 6.37 -23.53
CA GLN A 319 8.99 5.04 -23.27
C GLN A 319 8.89 4.64 -21.79
N GLN A 320 9.23 5.57 -20.88
CA GLN A 320 9.12 5.33 -19.43
C GLN A 320 7.65 5.14 -19.00
N MET A 321 6.74 5.92 -19.57
CA MET A 321 5.31 5.79 -19.31
C MET A 321 4.76 4.45 -19.79
N LEU A 322 5.10 4.03 -21.02
CA LEU A 322 4.70 2.73 -21.56
C LEU A 322 5.22 1.58 -20.68
N GLU A 323 6.47 1.64 -20.24
CA GLU A 323 7.05 0.64 -19.32
C GLU A 323 6.24 0.55 -18.01
N MET A 324 5.82 1.68 -17.45
CA MET A 324 4.97 1.71 -16.26
C MET A 324 3.64 0.97 -16.49
N TYR A 325 2.95 1.18 -17.62
CA TYR A 325 1.70 0.48 -17.94
C TYR A 325 1.89 -1.01 -18.23
N MET A 326 2.99 -1.39 -18.90
CA MET A 326 3.26 -2.79 -19.22
C MET A 326 3.63 -3.63 -17.99
N GLN A 327 4.21 -3.03 -16.94
CA GLN A 327 4.70 -3.79 -15.79
C GLN A 327 3.83 -3.69 -14.54
N SER A 328 2.99 -2.66 -14.43
CA SER A 328 2.22 -2.42 -13.21
C SER A 328 1.00 -3.34 -13.09
N SER A 329 0.80 -3.89 -11.90
CA SER A 329 -0.42 -4.61 -11.50
C SER A 329 -1.53 -3.67 -11.01
N LEU A 330 -1.13 -2.51 -10.49
CA LEU A 330 -2.03 -1.46 -10.02
C LEU A 330 -1.51 -0.10 -10.47
N ILE A 331 -2.38 0.77 -10.95
CA ILE A 331 -2.06 2.16 -11.30
C ILE A 331 -3.05 3.12 -10.65
N ALA A 332 -2.54 4.05 -9.86
CA ALA A 332 -3.30 5.15 -9.30
C ALA A 332 -3.26 6.37 -10.22
N LEU A 333 -4.42 6.75 -10.79
CA LEU A 333 -4.58 7.95 -11.62
C LEU A 333 -4.83 9.15 -10.72
N CYS A 334 -3.77 9.90 -10.41
CA CYS A 334 -3.77 11.09 -9.54
C CYS A 334 -3.66 12.36 -10.38
N LEU A 335 -4.59 12.53 -11.31
CA LEU A 335 -4.56 13.58 -12.32
C LEU A 335 -5.66 14.63 -12.06
N PRO A 336 -5.41 15.93 -12.34
CA PRO A 336 -6.47 16.92 -12.31
C PRO A 336 -7.45 16.70 -13.47
N GLU A 337 -8.70 17.13 -13.30
CA GLU A 337 -9.77 16.90 -14.29
C GLU A 337 -9.37 17.38 -15.69
N GLN A 338 -8.79 18.58 -15.80
CA GLN A 338 -8.41 19.15 -17.09
C GLN A 338 -7.30 18.38 -17.82
N ALA A 339 -6.56 17.51 -17.13
CA ALA A 339 -5.49 16.72 -17.75
C ALA A 339 -5.97 15.35 -18.26
N ILE A 340 -7.15 14.87 -17.82
CA ILE A 340 -7.62 13.51 -18.13
C ILE A 340 -7.67 13.26 -19.64
N GLU A 341 -8.20 14.21 -20.42
CA GLU A 341 -8.29 14.08 -21.87
C GLU A 341 -6.92 13.93 -22.53
N SER A 342 -5.96 14.80 -22.20
CA SER A 342 -4.61 14.74 -22.76
C SER A 342 -3.84 13.49 -22.32
N GLU A 343 -3.96 13.09 -21.05
CA GLU A 343 -3.28 11.90 -20.52
C GLU A 343 -3.89 10.59 -21.01
N SER A 344 -5.14 10.60 -21.45
CA SER A 344 -5.79 9.39 -21.99
C SER A 344 -5.08 8.84 -23.22
N LYS A 345 -4.36 9.70 -23.97
CA LYS A 345 -3.54 9.27 -25.12
C LYS A 345 -2.38 8.38 -24.71
N ILE A 346 -1.64 8.75 -23.66
CA ILE A 346 -0.50 7.94 -23.18
C ILE A 346 -1.00 6.69 -22.46
N ILE A 347 -2.14 6.78 -21.75
CA ILE A 347 -2.81 5.61 -21.14
C ILE A 347 -3.18 4.60 -22.24
N ALA A 348 -3.88 5.04 -23.29
CA ALA A 348 -4.30 4.18 -24.41
C ALA A 348 -3.10 3.51 -25.10
N LYS A 349 -2.02 4.24 -25.37
CA LYS A 349 -0.77 3.67 -25.91
C LYS A 349 -0.16 2.61 -24.99
N GLY A 350 -0.11 2.88 -23.68
CA GLY A 350 0.43 1.94 -22.69
C GLY A 350 -0.39 0.65 -22.59
N LEU A 351 -1.72 0.77 -22.62
CA LEU A 351 -2.63 -0.37 -22.62
C LEU A 351 -2.53 -1.18 -23.91
N LEU A 352 -2.45 -0.52 -25.07
CA LEU A 352 -2.23 -1.20 -26.34
C LEU A 352 -0.88 -1.93 -26.38
N ALA A 353 0.20 -1.29 -25.90
CA ALA A 353 1.51 -1.92 -25.83
C ALA A 353 1.50 -3.17 -24.93
N ARG A 354 0.77 -3.12 -23.80
CA ARG A 354 0.55 -4.27 -22.93
C ARG A 354 -0.20 -5.39 -23.67
N PHE A 355 -1.32 -5.06 -24.32
CA PHE A 355 -2.14 -6.01 -25.08
C PHE A 355 -1.36 -6.70 -26.21
N MET A 356 -0.49 -5.96 -26.90
CA MET A 356 0.34 -6.51 -27.98
C MET A 356 1.52 -7.34 -27.48
N SER A 357 1.90 -7.24 -26.21
CA SER A 357 3.05 -7.94 -25.66
C SER A 357 2.71 -9.39 -25.31
N GLN A 358 3.09 -10.34 -26.18
CA GLN A 358 2.92 -11.78 -25.93
C GLN A 358 3.94 -12.35 -24.90
N ASP A 359 5.00 -11.60 -24.60
CA ASP A 359 6.17 -12.05 -23.81
C ASP A 359 6.24 -11.49 -22.38
N VAL A 360 5.30 -10.63 -21.95
CA VAL A 360 5.31 -10.15 -20.57
C VAL A 360 4.74 -11.26 -19.69
N GLN A 361 5.53 -11.74 -18.72
CA GLN A 361 5.15 -12.73 -17.69
C GLN A 361 3.92 -12.33 -16.84
N ASN A 362 3.26 -11.22 -17.15
CA ASN A 362 2.22 -10.59 -16.37
C ASN A 362 0.98 -10.39 -17.24
N ASN A 363 0.30 -11.50 -17.58
CA ASN A 363 -1.01 -11.50 -18.26
C ASN A 363 -2.15 -11.04 -17.34
N GLU A 364 -1.84 -10.55 -16.14
CA GLU A 364 -2.85 -10.14 -15.18
C GLU A 364 -3.48 -8.78 -15.54
N PRO A 365 -4.75 -8.58 -15.21
CA PRO A 365 -5.45 -7.31 -15.42
C PRO A 365 -4.85 -6.18 -14.56
N ILE A 366 -4.75 -4.97 -15.10
CA ILE A 366 -4.36 -3.80 -14.29
C ILE A 366 -5.55 -3.37 -13.42
N THR A 367 -5.29 -3.09 -12.14
CA THR A 367 -6.22 -2.39 -11.27
C THR A 367 -5.98 -0.88 -11.31
N PHE A 368 -6.90 -0.13 -11.91
CA PHE A 368 -6.89 1.33 -11.92
C PHE A 368 -7.64 1.90 -10.72
N LEU A 369 -6.97 2.76 -9.95
CA LEU A 369 -7.60 3.61 -8.96
C LEU A 369 -7.81 5.00 -9.55
N ILE A 370 -9.05 5.38 -9.81
CA ILE A 370 -9.38 6.70 -10.36
C ILE A 370 -9.53 7.67 -9.19
N ILE A 371 -8.53 8.51 -8.97
CA ILE A 371 -8.48 9.43 -7.84
C ILE A 371 -8.70 10.85 -8.33
N LEU A 372 -9.97 11.19 -8.45
CA LEU A 372 -10.43 12.49 -8.92
C LEU A 372 -11.57 12.99 -8.04
N ASN A 373 -11.53 14.25 -7.62
CA ASN A 373 -12.59 14.85 -6.82
C ASN A 373 -13.79 15.27 -7.70
N LYS A 374 -14.40 14.30 -8.39
CA LYS A 374 -15.51 14.48 -9.32
C LYS A 374 -16.52 13.35 -9.18
N VAL A 375 -17.80 13.67 -9.19
CA VAL A 375 -18.87 12.66 -9.29
C VAL A 375 -18.80 12.01 -10.67
N CYS A 376 -18.96 10.69 -10.73
CA CYS A 376 -18.83 9.89 -11.97
C CYS A 376 -17.47 10.05 -12.67
N ALA A 377 -16.37 10.23 -11.91
CA ALA A 377 -15.03 10.35 -12.46
C ALA A 377 -14.67 9.18 -13.38
N LYS A 378 -15.04 7.96 -12.99
CA LYS A 378 -14.83 6.75 -13.79
C LYS A 378 -15.41 6.82 -15.20
N TYR A 379 -16.64 7.31 -15.36
CA TYR A 379 -17.26 7.44 -16.67
C TYR A 379 -16.46 8.41 -17.57
N LEU A 380 -16.06 9.55 -17.01
CA LEU A 380 -15.27 10.55 -17.72
C LEU A 380 -13.93 9.96 -18.19
N VAL A 381 -13.21 9.29 -17.30
CA VAL A 381 -11.90 8.68 -17.59
C VAL A 381 -12.03 7.59 -18.64
N LEU A 382 -12.96 6.66 -18.48
CA LEU A 382 -13.19 5.58 -19.44
C LEU A 382 -13.56 6.11 -20.83
N LYS A 383 -14.42 7.14 -20.89
CA LYS A 383 -14.77 7.78 -22.16
C LYS A 383 -13.53 8.27 -22.89
N TYR A 384 -12.67 9.06 -22.22
CA TYR A 384 -11.49 9.61 -22.88
C TYR A 384 -10.44 8.55 -23.24
N ILE A 385 -10.27 7.51 -22.42
CA ILE A 385 -9.39 6.38 -22.76
C ILE A 385 -9.94 5.64 -23.99
N ARG A 386 -11.25 5.38 -24.03
CA ARG A 386 -11.91 4.74 -25.18
C ARG A 386 -11.73 5.56 -26.45
N ASP A 387 -12.03 6.87 -26.39
CA ASP A 387 -11.87 7.77 -27.53
C ASP A 387 -10.41 7.76 -28.03
N ALA A 388 -9.43 7.78 -27.12
CA ALA A 388 -8.02 7.69 -27.46
C ALA A 388 -7.58 6.31 -28.02
N LEU A 389 -8.18 5.21 -27.55
CA LEU A 389 -7.94 3.86 -28.11
C LEU A 389 -8.49 3.75 -29.53
N LEU A 390 -9.68 4.30 -29.80
CA LEU A 390 -10.29 4.30 -31.13
C LEU A 390 -9.51 5.15 -32.15
N GLU A 391 -8.69 6.10 -31.69
CA GLU A 391 -7.76 6.84 -32.57
C GLU A 391 -6.60 5.96 -33.06
N ILE A 392 -6.25 4.88 -32.33
CA ILE A 392 -5.06 4.05 -32.59
C ILE A 392 -5.36 2.57 -32.85
N THR A 393 -6.61 2.13 -32.67
CA THR A 393 -7.11 0.75 -32.86
C THR A 393 -8.55 0.74 -33.38
N ASP A 394 -9.05 -0.43 -33.76
CA ASP A 394 -10.48 -0.64 -34.04
C ASP A 394 -11.33 -0.84 -32.76
N GLU A 395 -12.65 -0.80 -32.93
CA GLU A 395 -13.61 -0.88 -31.83
C GLU A 395 -13.55 -2.19 -31.06
N ASP A 396 -13.35 -3.32 -31.74
CA ASP A 396 -13.29 -4.64 -31.09
C ASP A 396 -12.08 -4.74 -30.16
N ILE A 397 -10.91 -4.28 -30.62
CA ILE A 397 -9.69 -4.24 -29.79
C ILE A 397 -9.84 -3.25 -28.63
N ALA A 398 -10.38 -2.06 -28.87
CA ALA A 398 -10.55 -1.04 -27.84
C ALA A 398 -11.45 -1.52 -26.69
N GLU A 399 -12.60 -2.13 -27.00
CA GLU A 399 -13.52 -2.67 -25.99
C GLU A 399 -12.91 -3.87 -25.26
N HIS A 400 -12.16 -4.72 -25.98
CA HIS A 400 -11.48 -5.84 -25.36
C HIS A 400 -10.46 -5.37 -24.31
N ILE A 401 -9.57 -4.45 -24.66
CA ILE A 401 -8.58 -3.85 -23.74
C ILE A 401 -9.26 -3.26 -22.49
N LEU A 402 -10.36 -2.51 -22.67
CA LEU A 402 -11.08 -1.91 -21.55
C LEU A 402 -11.75 -2.95 -20.65
N SER A 403 -12.26 -4.03 -21.24
CA SER A 403 -12.92 -5.13 -20.51
C SER A 403 -11.95 -6.00 -19.71
N GLU A 404 -10.69 -6.07 -20.13
CA GLU A 404 -9.64 -6.83 -19.47
C GLU A 404 -9.12 -6.17 -18.18
N HIS A 405 -9.48 -4.93 -17.85
CA HIS A 405 -8.89 -4.21 -16.73
C HIS A 405 -9.93 -3.72 -15.72
N TYR A 406 -9.52 -3.61 -14.45
CA TYR A 406 -10.41 -3.15 -13.38
C TYR A 406 -10.30 -1.65 -13.18
N PHE A 407 -11.37 -0.91 -13.48
CA PHE A 407 -11.43 0.53 -13.20
C PHE A 407 -12.28 0.78 -11.96
N CYS A 408 -11.65 1.23 -10.87
CA CYS A 408 -12.29 1.46 -9.58
C CYS A 408 -12.42 2.96 -9.32
N ASP A 409 -13.66 3.43 -9.11
CA ASP A 409 -13.88 4.81 -8.65
C ASP A 409 -13.48 4.94 -7.17
N THR A 410 -13.08 6.14 -6.74
CA THR A 410 -12.62 6.35 -5.36
C THR A 410 -13.22 7.60 -4.72
N VAL A 411 -13.26 7.60 -3.40
CA VAL A 411 -13.53 8.80 -2.60
C VAL A 411 -12.39 9.01 -1.62
N VAL A 412 -11.67 10.11 -1.83
CA VAL A 412 -10.61 10.59 -0.93
C VAL A 412 -11.14 11.74 -0.10
N ASN A 413 -10.81 11.73 1.19
CA ASN A 413 -11.24 12.75 2.14
C ASN A 413 -10.08 13.24 3.04
N ARG A 414 -8.90 13.38 2.44
CA ARG A 414 -7.68 13.80 3.13
C ARG A 414 -7.14 15.07 2.49
N MET A 415 -6.89 16.10 3.29
CA MET A 415 -6.17 17.26 2.79
C MET A 415 -4.68 16.97 2.72
N VAL A 416 -4.12 17.24 1.54
CA VAL A 416 -2.70 17.09 1.28
C VAL A 416 -2.22 18.30 0.48
N SER A 417 -1.13 18.90 0.93
CA SER A 417 -0.50 20.02 0.24
C SER A 417 0.92 19.65 -0.16
N LYS A 418 1.30 20.06 -1.36
CA LYS A 418 2.65 19.93 -1.90
C LYS A 418 3.49 21.15 -1.46
N LEU A 419 4.76 20.95 -1.15
CA LEU A 419 5.69 22.04 -0.89
C LEU A 419 5.90 22.89 -2.15
N THR A 420 6.01 24.21 -2.00
CA THR A 420 6.26 25.07 -3.16
C THR A 420 7.64 24.78 -3.76
N ASP A 421 7.81 24.98 -5.06
CA ASP A 421 9.12 24.79 -5.71
C ASP A 421 10.19 25.72 -5.10
N GLN A 422 9.80 26.92 -4.65
CA GLN A 422 10.69 27.86 -3.98
C GLN A 422 11.16 27.34 -2.61
N ASP A 423 10.27 26.75 -1.83
CA ASP A 423 10.61 26.20 -0.52
C ASP A 423 11.42 24.91 -0.65
N LEU A 424 11.10 24.07 -1.64
CA LEU A 424 11.92 22.90 -1.97
C LEU A 424 13.34 23.32 -2.39
N TYR A 425 13.46 24.32 -3.26
CA TYR A 425 14.76 24.86 -3.67
C TYR A 425 15.57 25.39 -2.47
N ARG A 426 14.93 26.12 -1.56
CA ARG A 426 15.58 26.59 -0.32
C ARG A 426 16.05 25.41 0.54
N GLN A 427 15.21 24.40 0.71
CA GLN A 427 15.53 23.20 1.49
C GLN A 427 16.75 22.46 0.90
N LEU A 428 16.76 22.24 -0.43
CA LEU A 428 17.88 21.63 -1.14
C LEU A 428 19.16 22.45 -1.02
N LYS A 429 19.09 23.79 -1.09
CA LYS A 429 20.24 24.67 -0.88
C LYS A 429 20.82 24.60 0.53
N ILE A 430 19.97 24.43 1.54
CA ILE A 430 20.42 24.26 2.93
C ILE A 430 21.08 22.89 3.08
N LYS A 431 20.44 21.83 2.57
CA LYS A 431 20.97 20.47 2.59
C LYS A 431 22.32 20.35 1.86
N HIS A 432 22.45 20.96 0.69
CA HIS A 432 23.71 21.01 -0.04
C HIS A 432 24.82 21.71 0.77
N ARG A 433 24.52 22.81 1.46
CA ARG A 433 25.51 23.48 2.33
C ARG A 433 25.92 22.61 3.52
N LEU A 434 24.97 21.94 4.16
CA LEU A 434 25.27 20.98 5.23
C LEU A 434 26.11 19.80 4.73
N TYR A 435 25.84 19.30 3.52
CA TYR A 435 26.67 18.27 2.88
C TYR A 435 28.09 18.75 2.64
N GLN A 436 28.27 19.98 2.13
CA GLN A 436 29.60 20.57 1.94
C GLN A 436 30.37 20.74 3.26
N GLN A 437 29.67 21.09 4.35
CA GLN A 437 30.27 21.15 5.69
C GLN A 437 30.66 19.76 6.21
N TYR A 438 29.78 18.77 6.04
CA TYR A 438 30.09 17.39 6.42
C TYR A 438 31.29 16.82 5.65
N GLN A 439 31.39 17.10 4.34
CA GLN A 439 32.55 16.73 3.54
C GLN A 439 33.84 17.42 4.00
N SER A 440 33.78 18.66 4.51
CA SER A 440 34.96 19.32 5.06
C SER A 440 35.39 18.72 6.40
N ASP A 441 34.44 18.30 7.23
CA ASP A 441 34.70 17.74 8.56
C ASP A 441 35.23 16.28 8.50
N LEU A 442 34.82 15.50 7.50
CA LEU A 442 35.32 14.13 7.28
C LEU A 442 36.81 14.05 6.92
N ASN A 443 37.40 15.13 6.43
CA ASN A 443 38.82 15.16 6.04
C ASN A 443 39.78 15.15 7.25
N ASP A 444 39.29 15.29 8.48
CA ASP A 444 40.10 15.37 9.71
C ASP A 444 40.16 14.07 10.55
N GLU A 445 39.41 13.02 10.21
CA GLU A 445 39.36 11.77 11.01
C GLU A 445 39.93 10.55 10.29
N THR A 446 41.26 10.38 10.36
CA THR A 446 41.92 9.08 10.15
C THR A 446 41.83 8.28 11.45
N ILE A 447 40.96 7.28 11.48
CA ILE A 447 40.86 6.34 12.61
C ILE A 447 41.68 5.09 12.26
N GLU A 448 42.83 4.92 12.90
CA GLU A 448 43.56 3.65 12.92
C GLU A 448 42.80 2.67 13.83
N LEU A 449 42.35 1.55 13.27
CA LEU A 449 41.80 0.42 14.01
C LEU A 449 42.81 -0.73 13.95
N SER A 450 43.40 -1.07 15.10
CA SER A 450 44.14 -2.32 15.31
C SER A 450 43.27 -3.30 16.09
N ASP A 451 43.06 -4.52 15.58
CA ASP A 451 43.57 -5.75 16.22
C ASP A 451 43.08 -7.05 15.56
N GLU A 452 44.06 -7.96 15.40
CA GLU A 452 44.06 -9.41 15.61
C GLU A 452 42.88 -10.26 15.13
N THR A 453 42.84 -10.57 13.82
CA THR A 453 42.74 -11.95 13.28
C THR A 453 43.24 -11.95 11.83
N ALA A 454 44.23 -12.80 11.52
CA ALA A 454 45.08 -12.58 10.35
C ALA A 454 44.40 -12.86 8.99
N LEU A 455 44.13 -11.80 8.23
CA LEU A 455 44.07 -11.80 6.77
C LEU A 455 45.51 -11.84 6.20
N SER A 456 45.72 -12.24 4.95
CA SER A 456 47.02 -12.01 4.31
C SER A 456 47.19 -10.51 3.98
N GLU A 457 48.42 -9.99 4.04
CA GLU A 457 48.76 -8.57 3.81
C GLU A 457 48.17 -8.03 2.48
N LYS A 458 48.06 -8.89 1.47
CA LYS A 458 47.46 -8.58 0.16
C LYS A 458 45.93 -8.52 0.21
N GLN A 459 45.29 -9.40 0.99
CA GLN A 459 43.84 -9.36 1.21
C GLN A 459 43.46 -8.16 2.06
N GLU A 460 44.26 -7.82 3.07
CA GLU A 460 44.06 -6.66 3.94
C GLU A 460 44.15 -5.36 3.14
N GLN A 461 45.14 -5.19 2.27
CA GLN A 461 45.22 -4.05 1.36
C GLN A 461 44.04 -3.97 0.38
N GLN A 462 43.62 -5.11 -0.19
CA GLN A 462 42.43 -5.14 -1.06
C GLN A 462 41.13 -4.83 -0.31
N LEU A 463 41.00 -5.32 0.93
CA LEU A 463 39.85 -5.06 1.78
C LEU A 463 39.82 -3.60 2.21
N THR A 464 40.94 -3.02 2.63
CA THR A 464 41.06 -1.61 2.99
C THR A 464 40.69 -0.72 1.81
N GLN A 465 41.20 -1.00 0.61
CA GLN A 465 40.87 -0.23 -0.58
C GLN A 465 39.40 -0.39 -1.00
N CYS A 466 38.86 -1.61 -0.91
CA CYS A 466 37.44 -1.87 -1.15
C CYS A 466 36.55 -1.19 -0.10
N LEU A 467 36.95 -1.19 1.17
CA LEU A 467 36.26 -0.54 2.28
C LEU A 467 36.36 0.98 2.19
N GLU A 468 37.47 1.54 1.72
CA GLU A 468 37.62 2.97 1.44
C GLU A 468 36.71 3.40 0.28
N ASP A 469 36.74 2.69 -0.85
CA ASP A 469 35.85 2.93 -1.99
C ASP A 469 34.37 2.81 -1.59
N MET A 470 34.03 1.76 -0.84
CA MET A 470 32.69 1.57 -0.27
C MET A 470 32.36 2.71 0.70
N ARG A 471 33.27 3.08 1.61
CA ARG A 471 33.05 4.12 2.62
C ARG A 471 32.83 5.49 2.00
N GLU A 472 33.57 5.88 0.96
CA GLU A 472 33.34 7.17 0.28
C GLU A 472 31.97 7.23 -0.40
N GLN A 473 31.59 6.19 -1.14
CA GLN A 473 30.29 6.10 -1.80
C GLN A 473 29.14 5.96 -0.79
N PHE A 474 29.37 5.20 0.28
CA PHE A 474 28.41 4.94 1.36
C PHE A 474 28.23 6.14 2.27
N GLN A 475 29.28 6.91 2.59
CA GLN A 475 29.17 8.12 3.42
C GLN A 475 28.35 9.21 2.71
N ALA A 476 28.55 9.40 1.40
CA ALA A 476 27.75 10.33 0.61
C ALA A 476 26.27 9.87 0.52
N GLY A 477 26.05 8.58 0.24
CA GLY A 477 24.72 7.98 0.16
C GLY A 477 23.97 7.98 1.50
N GLN A 478 24.64 7.57 2.58
CA GLN A 478 24.09 7.52 3.94
C GLN A 478 23.79 8.92 4.49
N PHE A 479 24.62 9.92 4.17
CA PHE A 479 24.32 11.31 4.53
C PHE A 479 23.04 11.81 3.85
N LEU A 480 22.90 11.57 2.54
CA LEU A 480 21.68 11.94 1.81
C LEU A 480 20.45 11.18 2.30
N GLN A 481 20.61 9.90 2.64
CA GLN A 481 19.53 9.11 3.24
C GLN A 481 19.17 9.63 4.64
N ASN A 482 20.11 10.08 5.46
CA ASN A 482 19.79 10.61 6.79
C ASN A 482 19.22 12.03 6.77
N MET A 483 19.06 12.64 5.59
CA MET A 483 18.54 13.98 5.42
C MET A 483 17.05 13.99 5.07
N ASP A 484 16.19 14.42 6.01
CA ASP A 484 14.74 14.50 5.79
C ASP A 484 14.34 15.48 4.68
N LEU A 485 14.00 14.97 3.50
CA LEU A 485 13.51 15.76 2.37
C LEU A 485 11.99 15.88 2.44
N ILE A 486 11.46 16.92 3.08
CA ILE A 486 10.02 17.10 3.23
C ILE A 486 9.44 17.65 1.92
N LEU A 487 8.49 16.92 1.33
CA LEU A 487 7.84 17.31 0.07
C LEU A 487 6.33 17.58 0.22
N PHE A 488 5.69 16.99 1.22
CA PHE A 488 4.24 17.06 1.38
C PHE A 488 3.87 17.27 2.83
N HIS A 489 2.74 17.95 3.05
CA HIS A 489 2.05 17.95 4.34
C HIS A 489 0.70 17.25 4.16
N GLY A 490 0.34 16.37 5.08
CA GLY A 490 -0.92 15.63 5.06
C GLY A 490 -1.63 15.62 6.41
N GLU A 491 -2.93 15.37 6.39
CA GLU A 491 -3.71 15.08 7.60
C GLU A 491 -3.52 13.64 8.07
N ALA A 492 -3.85 13.38 9.33
CA ALA A 492 -3.72 12.07 9.96
C ALA A 492 -4.85 11.08 9.65
N ASP A 493 -5.99 11.54 9.10
CA ASP A 493 -7.06 10.62 8.66
C ASP A 493 -6.67 9.98 7.32
N MET A 494 -6.69 8.65 7.25
CA MET A 494 -6.07 7.86 6.18
C MET A 494 -6.96 6.88 5.38
N PRO A 495 -8.29 6.76 5.55
CA PRO A 495 -9.08 5.89 4.68
C PRO A 495 -9.22 6.47 3.28
N ILE A 496 -9.02 5.62 2.26
CA ILE A 496 -9.56 5.83 0.92
C ILE A 496 -10.72 4.86 0.72
N TYR A 497 -11.86 5.34 0.25
CA TYR A 497 -12.97 4.46 -0.12
C TYR A 497 -12.83 4.10 -1.59
N VAL A 498 -12.96 2.82 -1.91
CA VAL A 498 -12.71 2.29 -3.26
C VAL A 498 -13.82 1.34 -3.66
N GLU A 499 -14.25 1.44 -4.91
CA GLU A 499 -15.22 0.50 -5.49
C GLU A 499 -14.67 -0.94 -5.45
N ASN A 500 -15.46 -1.87 -4.91
CA ASN A 500 -15.08 -3.28 -4.78
C ASN A 500 -15.16 -4.04 -6.12
N ARG A 501 -14.14 -3.87 -6.99
CA ARG A 501 -14.10 -4.51 -8.32
C ARG A 501 -12.86 -5.34 -8.62
N SER A 502 -11.81 -5.20 -7.83
CA SER A 502 -10.55 -5.91 -8.08
C SER A 502 -10.20 -6.79 -6.87
N PRO A 503 -9.87 -8.07 -7.09
CA PRO A 503 -9.44 -8.97 -6.02
C PRO A 503 -8.14 -8.50 -5.35
N LEU A 504 -7.31 -7.72 -6.05
CA LEU A 504 -6.05 -7.17 -5.52
C LEU A 504 -6.29 -6.23 -4.32
N LEU A 505 -7.46 -5.60 -4.24
CA LEU A 505 -7.74 -4.57 -3.24
C LEU A 505 -8.20 -5.12 -1.90
N VAL A 506 -8.62 -6.38 -1.83
CA VAL A 506 -9.25 -6.99 -0.65
C VAL A 506 -8.37 -6.89 0.60
N LYS A 507 -7.05 -7.03 0.43
CA LYS A 507 -6.09 -7.02 1.53
C LYS A 507 -5.44 -5.66 1.79
N MET A 508 -5.81 -4.61 1.06
CA MET A 508 -5.18 -3.30 1.18
C MET A 508 -5.60 -2.60 2.47
N ARG A 509 -4.67 -2.41 3.41
CA ARG A 509 -4.99 -1.98 4.79
C ARG A 509 -5.65 -0.61 4.91
N GLN A 510 -5.35 0.30 3.98
CA GLN A 510 -5.86 1.68 4.00
C GLN A 510 -7.05 1.89 3.06
N MET A 511 -7.49 0.85 2.36
CA MET A 511 -8.62 0.93 1.45
C MET A 511 -9.88 0.35 2.10
N VAL A 512 -10.95 1.13 2.11
CA VAL A 512 -12.27 0.66 2.54
C VAL A 512 -13.06 0.34 1.28
N LEU A 513 -13.24 -0.96 1.03
CA LEU A 513 -14.01 -1.44 -0.11
C LEU A 513 -15.50 -1.19 0.11
N VAL A 514 -16.15 -0.67 -0.93
CA VAL A 514 -17.59 -0.40 -0.93
C VAL A 514 -18.20 -0.89 -2.23
N ASP A 515 -19.38 -1.50 -2.13
CA ASP A 515 -20.11 -1.99 -3.30
C ASP A 515 -20.76 -0.84 -4.08
N GLN A 516 -21.17 0.23 -3.39
CA GLN A 516 -21.77 1.43 -3.97
C GLN A 516 -21.00 2.67 -3.55
N ILE A 517 -20.01 3.06 -4.37
CA ILE A 517 -19.17 4.23 -4.13
C ILE A 517 -19.96 5.56 -4.13
N SER A 518 -21.10 5.60 -4.82
CA SER A 518 -22.03 6.74 -4.84
C SER A 518 -22.53 7.10 -3.45
N ASP A 519 -22.74 6.11 -2.58
CA ASP A 519 -23.19 6.34 -1.20
C ASP A 519 -22.15 7.16 -0.44
N ILE A 520 -20.87 6.82 -0.60
CA ILE A 520 -19.77 7.55 0.03
C ILE A 520 -19.63 8.96 -0.57
N GLN A 521 -19.87 9.13 -1.88
CA GLN A 521 -19.87 10.45 -2.52
C GLN A 521 -20.99 11.34 -1.95
N ILE A 522 -22.18 10.79 -1.74
CA ILE A 522 -23.31 11.47 -1.08
C ILE A 522 -22.92 11.85 0.35
N ILE A 523 -22.40 10.91 1.15
CA ILE A 523 -21.97 11.19 2.53
C ILE A 523 -20.94 12.32 2.55
N LYS A 524 -19.88 12.24 1.73
CA LYS A 524 -18.86 13.30 1.65
C LYS A 524 -19.48 14.64 1.26
N ASN A 525 -20.42 14.66 0.32
CA ASN A 525 -21.05 15.90 -0.11
C ASN A 525 -21.94 16.52 0.99
N ARG A 526 -22.73 15.72 1.70
CA ARG A 526 -23.66 16.19 2.74
C ARG A 526 -22.94 16.45 4.06
N LEU A 527 -22.25 15.45 4.60
CA LEU A 527 -21.65 15.44 5.94
C LEU A 527 -20.39 16.28 6.03
N TRP A 528 -19.50 16.19 5.04
CA TRP A 528 -18.24 16.94 5.05
C TRP A 528 -18.42 18.29 4.37
N ASN A 529 -18.64 18.31 3.06
CA ASN A 529 -18.68 19.57 2.30
C ASN A 529 -19.81 20.51 2.74
N GLY A 530 -20.97 19.94 3.13
CA GLY A 530 -22.15 20.69 3.60
C GLY A 530 -21.94 21.31 4.97
N CYS A 531 -21.67 20.48 5.99
CA CYS A 531 -21.39 20.97 7.34
C CYS A 531 -20.21 21.94 7.38
N HIS A 532 -19.15 21.70 6.60
CA HIS A 532 -17.99 22.59 6.56
C HIS A 532 -18.33 23.97 5.97
N ALA A 533 -19.19 24.01 4.93
CA ALA A 533 -19.65 25.27 4.36
C ALA A 533 -20.52 26.06 5.35
N ILE A 534 -21.45 25.38 6.02
CA ILE A 534 -22.33 26.00 7.02
C ILE A 534 -21.52 26.54 8.21
N LEU A 535 -20.57 25.75 8.71
CA LEU A 535 -19.61 26.18 9.72
C LEU A 535 -18.86 27.43 9.27
N ALA A 536 -18.30 27.43 8.06
CA ALA A 536 -17.53 28.57 7.56
C ALA A 536 -18.37 29.84 7.43
N TRP A 537 -19.62 29.76 6.94
CA TRP A 537 -20.50 30.93 6.87
C TRP A 537 -20.82 31.49 8.24
N ASN A 538 -21.22 30.62 9.18
CA ASN A 538 -21.51 31.02 10.56
C ASN A 538 -20.26 31.60 11.25
N ALA A 539 -19.10 30.96 11.07
CA ALA A 539 -17.83 31.41 11.61
C ALA A 539 -17.44 32.80 11.11
N SER A 540 -17.51 33.04 9.79
CA SER A 540 -17.22 34.34 9.19
C SER A 540 -18.18 35.42 9.69
N LEU A 541 -19.47 35.10 9.81
CA LEU A 541 -20.48 36.03 10.33
C LEU A 541 -20.25 36.43 11.79
N ASN A 542 -19.62 35.55 12.58
CA ASN A 542 -19.22 35.83 13.97
C ASN A 542 -17.78 36.37 14.09
N GLY A 543 -17.12 36.72 12.98
CA GLY A 543 -15.80 37.34 12.98
C GLY A 543 -14.63 36.39 13.23
N HIS A 544 -14.82 35.08 13.09
CA HIS A 544 -13.74 34.09 13.23
C HIS A 544 -12.92 33.97 11.94
N GLU A 545 -11.59 34.08 12.04
CA GLU A 545 -10.69 34.06 10.88
C GLU A 545 -10.50 32.66 10.27
N THR A 546 -10.38 31.63 11.11
CA THR A 546 -10.10 30.25 10.69
C THR A 546 -11.05 29.25 11.33
N ILE A 547 -11.23 28.10 10.69
CA ILE A 547 -12.16 27.05 11.13
C ILE A 547 -11.77 26.53 12.52
N GLY A 548 -10.47 26.31 12.77
CA GLY A 548 -9.98 25.86 14.08
C GLY A 548 -10.23 26.87 15.20
N ILE A 549 -10.14 28.18 14.91
CA ILE A 549 -10.48 29.24 15.88
C ILE A 549 -11.98 29.24 16.16
N ALA A 550 -12.81 29.13 15.11
CA ALA A 550 -14.26 29.07 15.26
C ALA A 550 -14.71 27.86 16.12
N MET A 551 -14.08 26.71 15.95
CA MET A 551 -14.37 25.49 16.73
C MET A 551 -13.95 25.60 18.21
N ALA A 552 -13.20 26.62 18.62
CA ALA A 552 -12.89 26.90 20.02
C ALA A 552 -14.00 27.69 20.74
N ASP A 553 -14.95 28.28 19.99
CA ASP A 553 -16.13 28.95 20.54
C ASP A 553 -17.17 27.89 20.99
N PRO A 554 -17.55 27.85 22.29
CA PRO A 554 -18.52 26.88 22.79
C PRO A 554 -19.88 26.93 22.09
N GLN A 555 -20.34 28.11 21.66
CA GLN A 555 -21.62 28.24 20.96
C GLN A 555 -21.53 27.65 19.55
N MET A 556 -20.41 27.89 18.86
CA MET A 556 -20.14 27.32 17.55
C MET A 556 -20.02 25.80 17.63
N GLN A 557 -19.29 25.28 18.62
CA GLN A 557 -19.12 23.85 18.81
C GLN A 557 -20.46 23.13 18.99
N VAL A 558 -21.33 23.63 19.88
CA VAL A 558 -22.67 23.06 20.10
C VAL A 558 -23.52 23.10 18.83
N PHE A 559 -23.44 24.20 18.08
CA PHE A 559 -24.17 24.32 16.81
C PHE A 559 -23.68 23.28 15.77
N VAL A 560 -22.36 23.17 15.57
CA VAL A 560 -21.77 22.26 14.58
C VAL A 560 -21.99 20.80 14.95
N GLU A 561 -21.83 20.42 16.21
CA GLU A 561 -22.08 19.05 16.68
C GLU A 561 -23.54 18.66 16.42
N GLY A 562 -24.49 19.54 16.77
CA GLY A 562 -25.90 19.29 16.47
C GLY A 562 -26.21 19.28 14.97
N LEU A 563 -25.55 20.10 14.15
CA LEU A 563 -25.71 20.10 12.70
C LEU A 563 -25.22 18.78 12.09
N VAL A 564 -24.07 18.29 12.56
CA VAL A 564 -23.49 17.01 12.14
C VAL A 564 -24.43 15.86 12.50
N ASP A 565 -25.01 15.87 13.70
CA ASP A 565 -25.98 14.86 14.12
C ASP A 565 -27.28 14.92 13.29
N GLU A 566 -27.78 16.11 12.97
CA GLU A 566 -28.93 16.31 12.09
C GLU A 566 -28.65 15.73 10.70
N VAL A 567 -27.54 16.11 10.05
CA VAL A 567 -27.15 15.59 8.73
C VAL A 567 -26.94 14.07 8.75
N LYS A 568 -26.32 13.54 9.81
CA LYS A 568 -26.11 12.09 10.00
C LYS A 568 -27.44 11.34 10.09
N LEU A 569 -28.44 11.90 10.75
CA LEU A 569 -29.77 11.29 10.85
C LEU A 569 -30.41 11.12 9.47
N GLY A 570 -30.42 12.17 8.64
CA GLY A 570 -30.95 12.07 7.28
C GLY A 570 -30.17 11.12 6.36
N LEU A 571 -28.84 11.05 6.53
CA LEU A 571 -28.00 10.11 5.80
C LEU A 571 -28.24 8.66 6.19
N THR A 572 -28.55 8.37 7.46
CA THR A 572 -28.73 6.99 7.94
C THR A 572 -29.80 6.23 7.17
N ASN A 573 -30.89 6.92 6.81
CA ASN A 573 -31.97 6.34 6.02
C ASN A 573 -31.68 6.34 4.51
N LEU A 574 -30.89 7.30 4.02
CA LEU A 574 -30.56 7.43 2.60
C LEU A 574 -29.52 6.40 2.14
N VAL A 575 -28.56 6.08 3.01
CA VAL A 575 -27.45 5.14 2.74
C VAL A 575 -27.32 4.10 3.86
N PRO A 576 -28.33 3.22 4.03
CA PRO A 576 -28.41 2.31 5.18
C PRO A 576 -27.20 1.35 5.27
N ASN A 577 -26.61 0.99 4.12
CA ASN A 577 -25.43 0.13 4.06
C ASN A 577 -24.18 0.76 4.71
N GLN A 578 -24.16 2.08 4.88
CA GLN A 578 -23.03 2.83 5.44
C GLN A 578 -23.28 3.32 6.86
N ALA A 579 -24.41 2.96 7.50
CA ALA A 579 -24.78 3.45 8.83
C ALA A 579 -23.67 3.25 9.88
N LYS A 580 -22.96 2.11 9.85
CA LYS A 580 -21.85 1.81 10.76
C LYS A 580 -20.63 2.71 10.56
N GLN A 581 -20.44 3.26 9.35
CA GLN A 581 -19.31 4.13 9.00
C GLN A 581 -19.61 5.60 9.31
N LEU A 582 -20.89 5.99 9.34
CA LEU A 582 -21.30 7.40 9.51
C LEU A 582 -20.77 8.03 10.79
N ASP A 583 -20.83 7.33 11.94
CA ASP A 583 -20.30 7.86 13.19
C ASP A 583 -18.78 8.09 13.11
N ARG A 584 -18.04 7.18 12.48
CA ARG A 584 -16.60 7.35 12.25
C ARG A 584 -16.33 8.56 11.37
N MET A 585 -17.06 8.72 10.26
CA MET A 585 -16.89 9.83 9.33
C MET A 585 -17.27 11.18 9.95
N ALA A 586 -18.31 11.22 10.78
CA ALA A 586 -18.74 12.40 11.53
C ALA A 586 -17.71 12.82 12.58
N ASN A 587 -17.20 11.85 13.36
CA ASN A 587 -16.15 12.11 14.34
C ASN A 587 -14.85 12.56 13.66
N SER A 588 -14.47 11.95 12.53
CA SER A 588 -13.32 12.39 11.75
C SER A 588 -13.48 13.83 11.26
N PHE A 589 -14.66 14.20 10.74
CA PHE A 589 -14.98 15.56 10.33
C PHE A 589 -14.81 16.57 11.47
N LEU A 590 -15.45 16.32 12.61
CA LEU A 590 -15.39 17.19 13.77
C LEU A 590 -13.95 17.36 14.26
N ASN A 591 -13.18 16.27 14.31
CA ASN A 591 -11.77 16.33 14.68
C ASN A 591 -10.95 17.15 13.68
N SER A 592 -11.13 16.96 12.37
CA SER A 592 -10.45 17.76 11.35
C SER A 592 -10.72 19.25 11.54
N CYS A 593 -11.99 19.65 11.75
CA CYS A 593 -12.35 21.04 11.99
C CYS A 593 -11.70 21.62 13.26
N ARG A 594 -11.62 20.86 14.35
CA ARG A 594 -10.98 21.31 15.61
C ARG A 594 -9.49 21.63 15.44
N TYR A 595 -8.79 20.96 14.54
CA TYR A 595 -7.35 21.18 14.29
C TYR A 595 -7.07 22.11 13.08
N ALA A 596 -8.11 22.64 12.44
CA ALA A 596 -8.01 23.44 11.21
C ALA A 596 -7.59 24.90 11.44
N TYR A 597 -6.54 25.15 12.24
CA TYR A 597 -6.05 26.51 12.57
C TYR A 597 -5.46 27.28 11.39
N LYS A 598 -5.12 26.59 10.30
CA LYS A 598 -4.57 27.18 9.07
C LYS A 598 -5.58 27.22 7.93
N ASP A 599 -6.84 26.85 8.19
CA ASP A 599 -7.88 26.84 7.18
C ASP A 599 -8.77 28.09 7.29
N PRO A 600 -8.63 29.09 6.40
CA PRO A 600 -9.38 30.33 6.51
C PRO A 600 -10.87 30.11 6.25
N CYS A 601 -11.73 30.73 7.07
CA CYS A 601 -13.18 30.66 6.91
C CYS A 601 -13.60 31.15 5.51
N GLU A 602 -13.01 32.25 5.02
CA GLU A 602 -13.29 32.83 3.70
C GLU A 602 -13.09 31.81 2.56
N ARG A 603 -11.97 31.08 2.58
CA ARG A 603 -11.63 30.06 1.59
C ARG A 603 -12.70 28.96 1.56
N VAL A 604 -13.15 28.53 2.73
CA VAL A 604 -14.17 27.50 2.87
C VAL A 604 -15.56 28.05 2.56
N ALA A 605 -15.84 29.33 2.80
CA ALA A 605 -17.14 29.98 2.63
C ALA A 605 -17.45 30.37 1.17
N ARG A 606 -16.44 30.55 0.31
CA ARG A 606 -16.56 30.99 -1.11
C ARG A 606 -17.67 30.30 -1.92
N ASP A 607 -18.23 30.99 -2.91
CA ASP A 607 -19.29 30.50 -3.81
C ASP A 607 -20.56 29.97 -3.09
N PRO A 608 -21.18 30.75 -2.18
CA PRO A 608 -22.32 30.29 -1.39
C PRO A 608 -23.52 29.87 -2.26
N LEU A 609 -23.84 30.61 -3.33
CA LEU A 609 -24.96 30.28 -4.22
C LEU A 609 -24.80 28.91 -4.88
N ARG A 610 -23.60 28.60 -5.41
CA ARG A 610 -23.31 27.28 -5.98
C ARG A 610 -23.53 26.16 -4.95
N LYS A 611 -23.11 26.37 -3.71
CA LYS A 611 -23.27 25.41 -2.61
C LYS A 611 -24.72 25.27 -2.12
N LEU A 612 -25.53 26.30 -2.33
CA LEU A 612 -26.97 26.34 -2.08
C LEU A 612 -27.77 26.02 -3.35
N SER A 613 -27.21 25.29 -4.32
CA SER A 613 -27.98 24.87 -5.49
C SER A 613 -28.86 23.65 -5.17
N PHE A 614 -29.82 23.37 -6.04
CA PHE A 614 -30.61 22.13 -6.02
C PHE A 614 -29.70 20.90 -6.07
N ASN A 615 -30.04 19.88 -5.28
CA ASN A 615 -29.28 18.64 -5.09
C ASN A 615 -27.80 18.83 -4.66
N GLU A 616 -27.37 20.05 -4.36
CA GLU A 616 -26.07 20.36 -3.79
C GLU A 616 -26.13 20.32 -2.27
N ARG A 617 -24.95 20.34 -1.65
CA ARG A 617 -24.68 19.94 -0.26
C ARG A 617 -25.75 20.31 0.79
N VAL A 618 -26.28 21.53 0.82
CA VAL A 618 -27.25 21.98 1.84
C VAL A 618 -28.69 21.61 1.48
N PHE A 619 -29.21 22.07 0.33
CA PHE A 619 -30.61 21.82 -0.01
C PHE A 619 -30.94 20.35 -0.24
N GLY A 620 -30.01 19.55 -0.75
CA GLY A 620 -30.28 18.11 -0.83
C GLY A 620 -30.28 17.42 0.54
N SER A 621 -29.62 17.97 1.57
CA SER A 621 -29.82 17.50 2.95
C SER A 621 -31.22 17.88 3.45
N ILE A 622 -31.68 19.11 3.19
CA ILE A 622 -33.02 19.58 3.57
C ILE A 622 -34.11 18.74 2.90
N GLU A 623 -34.02 18.53 1.59
CA GLU A 623 -34.93 17.67 0.81
C GLU A 623 -35.03 16.27 1.42
N THR A 624 -33.88 15.66 1.72
CA THR A 624 -33.81 14.34 2.36
C THR A 624 -34.58 14.32 3.68
N HIS A 625 -34.45 15.36 4.51
CA HIS A 625 -35.14 15.43 5.79
C HIS A 625 -36.65 15.64 5.65
N ILE A 626 -37.07 16.49 4.72
CA ILE A 626 -38.48 16.75 4.44
C ILE A 626 -39.17 15.46 3.95
N GLN A 627 -38.53 14.74 3.03
CA GLN A 627 -39.04 13.46 2.50
C GLN A 627 -39.14 12.40 3.59
N GLN A 628 -38.19 12.39 4.53
CA GLN A 628 -38.16 11.43 5.64
C GLN A 628 -38.93 11.88 6.88
N GLN A 629 -39.53 13.08 6.87
CA GLN A 629 -40.30 13.65 7.99
C GLN A 629 -39.51 13.74 9.30
N ILE A 630 -38.22 14.11 9.22
CA ILE A 630 -37.33 14.31 10.37
C ILE A 630 -36.97 15.80 10.53
N PRO A 631 -36.63 16.28 11.74
CA PRO A 631 -36.30 17.70 11.98
C PRO A 631 -35.07 18.18 11.20
N TYR A 632 -35.12 19.39 10.62
CA TYR A 632 -34.05 19.97 9.77
C TYR A 632 -33.73 21.43 10.11
N GLN A 633 -33.91 21.84 11.36
CA GLN A 633 -33.82 23.25 11.77
C GLN A 633 -32.41 23.83 11.58
N LYS A 634 -31.36 23.06 11.90
CA LYS A 634 -29.97 23.55 11.75
C LYS A 634 -29.54 23.68 10.30
N LEU A 635 -30.08 22.83 9.43
CA LEU A 635 -29.89 22.96 7.99
C LEU A 635 -30.52 24.25 7.44
N VAL A 636 -31.71 24.63 7.92
CA VAL A 636 -32.34 25.92 7.56
C VAL A 636 -31.49 27.09 8.05
N GLU A 637 -31.05 27.06 9.32
CA GLU A 637 -30.14 28.08 9.86
C GLU A 637 -28.85 28.18 9.02
N GLY A 638 -28.29 27.04 8.60
CA GLY A 638 -27.13 26.99 7.73
C GLY A 638 -27.38 27.58 6.34
N ALA A 639 -28.54 27.35 5.74
CA ALA A 639 -28.93 27.99 4.48
C ALA A 639 -29.04 29.51 4.63
N VAL A 640 -29.66 29.98 5.73
CA VAL A 640 -29.75 31.41 6.08
C VAL A 640 -28.35 32.02 6.19
N PHE A 641 -27.42 31.39 6.93
CA PHE A 641 -26.04 31.89 7.03
C PHE A 641 -25.34 32.00 5.68
N GLY A 642 -25.54 31.05 4.77
CA GLY A 642 -24.95 31.11 3.43
C GLY A 642 -25.47 32.27 2.58
N TYR A 643 -26.77 32.57 2.66
CA TYR A 643 -27.35 33.73 1.99
C TYR A 643 -26.94 35.05 2.64
N ILE A 644 -26.88 35.13 3.97
CA ILE A 644 -26.40 36.33 4.66
C ILE A 644 -24.92 36.57 4.34
N TYR A 645 -24.10 35.52 4.29
CA TYR A 645 -22.70 35.62 3.89
C TYR A 645 -22.58 36.18 2.46
N ALA A 646 -23.42 35.70 1.54
CA ALA A 646 -23.47 36.21 0.17
C ALA A 646 -23.81 37.71 0.11
N ILE A 647 -24.75 38.17 0.94
CA ILE A 647 -25.15 39.59 1.01
C ILE A 647 -24.03 40.44 1.63
N LYS A 648 -23.49 40.04 2.79
CA LYS A 648 -22.56 40.87 3.58
C LYS A 648 -21.12 40.87 3.11
N PHE A 649 -20.61 39.72 2.63
CA PHE A 649 -19.19 39.57 2.28
C PHE A 649 -18.93 39.58 0.78
N LEU A 650 -19.96 39.35 -0.05
CA LEU A 650 -19.82 39.34 -1.52
C LEU A 650 -20.66 40.43 -2.20
N ASP A 651 -21.33 41.30 -1.43
CA ASP A 651 -22.18 42.39 -1.90
C ASP A 651 -23.22 41.94 -2.96
N LEU A 652 -23.77 40.73 -2.79
CA LEU A 652 -24.76 40.18 -3.72
C LEU A 652 -26.13 40.82 -3.48
N ASP A 653 -26.74 41.26 -4.58
CA ASP A 653 -28.07 41.90 -4.60
C ASP A 653 -29.19 40.99 -4.08
N GLU A 654 -30.10 41.55 -3.27
CA GLU A 654 -31.22 40.84 -2.64
C GLU A 654 -32.12 40.14 -3.67
N MET A 655 -32.38 40.76 -4.83
CA MET A 655 -33.21 40.17 -5.87
C MET A 655 -32.56 38.91 -6.45
N LYS A 656 -31.23 38.88 -6.59
CA LYS A 656 -30.50 37.67 -7.01
C LYS A 656 -30.65 36.55 -5.97
N ILE A 657 -30.58 36.88 -4.69
CA ILE A 657 -30.73 35.91 -3.58
C ILE A 657 -32.13 35.28 -3.63
N VAL A 658 -33.16 36.12 -3.73
CA VAL A 658 -34.55 35.70 -3.87
C VAL A 658 -34.74 34.78 -5.09
N GLN A 659 -34.28 35.20 -6.27
CA GLN A 659 -34.41 34.42 -7.51
C GLN A 659 -33.70 33.07 -7.39
N HIS A 660 -32.52 33.06 -6.78
CA HIS A 660 -31.76 31.84 -6.55
C HIS A 660 -32.51 30.87 -5.63
N LEU A 661 -33.00 31.37 -4.48
CA LEU A 661 -33.76 30.59 -3.51
C LEU A 661 -35.03 30.00 -4.12
N GLN A 662 -35.88 30.82 -4.74
CA GLN A 662 -37.11 30.35 -5.37
C GLN A 662 -36.85 29.30 -6.46
N LYS A 663 -35.84 29.53 -7.30
CA LYS A 663 -35.46 28.60 -8.38
C LYS A 663 -35.07 27.24 -7.83
N HIS A 664 -34.22 27.19 -6.80
CA HIS A 664 -33.66 25.93 -6.31
C HIS A 664 -34.58 25.20 -5.35
N VAL A 665 -35.36 25.90 -4.53
CA VAL A 665 -36.38 25.27 -3.68
C VAL A 665 -37.51 24.68 -4.52
N LYS A 666 -37.86 25.31 -5.66
CA LYS A 666 -38.87 24.78 -6.60
C LYS A 666 -38.44 23.48 -7.29
N GLN A 667 -37.15 23.20 -7.32
CA GLN A 667 -36.62 21.97 -7.92
C GLN A 667 -36.63 20.78 -6.96
N LEU A 668 -36.84 21.02 -5.65
CA LEU A 668 -36.89 19.96 -4.65
C LEU A 668 -38.14 19.09 -4.84
N ASP A 669 -37.99 17.79 -4.64
CA ASP A 669 -39.08 16.82 -4.68
C ASP A 669 -39.84 16.82 -3.34
N ILE A 670 -40.61 17.90 -3.14
CA ILE A 670 -41.42 18.19 -1.96
C ILE A 670 -42.81 18.70 -2.38
N SER A 671 -43.80 18.59 -1.49
CA SER A 671 -45.16 19.09 -1.75
C SER A 671 -45.23 20.63 -1.82
N GLU A 672 -46.29 21.15 -2.45
CA GLU A 672 -46.49 22.60 -2.58
C GLU A 672 -46.59 23.32 -1.22
N SER A 673 -47.18 22.67 -0.21
CA SER A 673 -47.21 23.22 1.15
C SER A 673 -45.81 23.28 1.76
N GLN A 674 -45.04 22.19 1.67
CA GLN A 674 -43.65 22.15 2.18
C GLN A 674 -42.75 23.17 1.46
N TYR A 675 -42.96 23.39 0.17
CA TYR A 675 -42.27 24.42 -0.61
C TYR A 675 -42.52 25.82 -0.03
N LYS A 676 -43.79 26.16 0.26
CA LYS A 676 -44.14 27.46 0.84
C LYS A 676 -43.56 27.63 2.25
N ASP A 677 -43.67 26.59 3.09
CA ASP A 677 -43.16 26.61 4.46
C ASP A 677 -41.64 26.82 4.49
N LEU A 678 -40.88 26.06 3.69
CA LEU A 678 -39.43 26.18 3.63
C LEU A 678 -38.96 27.56 3.13
N LEU A 679 -39.66 28.14 2.15
CA LEU A 679 -39.37 29.50 1.69
C LEU A 679 -39.62 30.52 2.81
N ALA A 680 -40.75 30.42 3.50
CA ALA A 680 -41.08 31.31 4.60
C ALA A 680 -40.02 31.24 5.71
N ASP A 681 -39.63 30.03 6.13
CA ASP A 681 -38.61 29.83 7.17
C ASP A 681 -37.27 30.49 6.81
N ILE A 682 -36.80 30.33 5.57
CA ILE A 682 -35.53 30.92 5.13
C ILE A 682 -35.64 32.44 5.01
N TYR A 683 -36.75 32.97 4.46
CA TYR A 683 -36.96 34.41 4.33
C TYR A 683 -37.05 35.10 5.69
N ASP A 684 -37.80 34.51 6.62
CA ASP A 684 -37.94 35.02 7.97
C ASP A 684 -36.60 34.97 8.71
N GLY A 685 -35.83 33.90 8.53
CA GLY A 685 -34.47 33.77 9.07
C GLY A 685 -33.51 34.86 8.54
N ILE A 686 -33.47 35.09 7.22
CA ILE A 686 -32.65 36.15 6.61
C ILE A 686 -33.06 37.52 7.15
N THR A 687 -34.37 37.79 7.17
CA THR A 687 -34.93 39.07 7.63
C THR A 687 -34.65 39.33 9.10
N ALA A 688 -34.81 38.32 9.95
CA ALA A 688 -34.53 38.40 11.38
C ALA A 688 -33.04 38.66 11.65
N TYR A 689 -32.15 38.00 10.90
CA TYR A 689 -30.70 38.21 11.02
C TYR A 689 -30.32 39.65 10.68
N LEU A 690 -30.76 40.17 9.53
CA LEU A 690 -30.44 41.52 9.09
C LEU A 690 -31.00 42.60 10.03
N LYS A 691 -32.20 42.39 10.59
CA LYS A 691 -32.78 43.30 11.60
C LYS A 691 -31.97 43.37 12.89
N LYS A 692 -31.39 42.25 13.32
CA LYS A 692 -30.61 42.16 14.56
C LYS A 692 -29.27 42.91 14.47
N ASP A 693 -28.70 43.00 13.27
CA ASP A 693 -27.36 43.53 13.03
C ASP A 693 -27.32 45.06 12.76
N GLN A 694 -28.44 45.77 12.95
CA GLN A 694 -28.59 47.21 12.70
C GLN A 694 -28.23 47.71 11.28
N ASP A 695 -28.01 46.81 10.32
CA ASP A 695 -27.89 47.16 8.90
C ASP A 695 -29.25 47.63 8.37
N VAL A 696 -29.41 48.94 8.22
CA VAL A 696 -30.58 49.56 7.58
C VAL A 696 -30.49 49.37 6.06
N LEU A 697 -30.49 48.11 5.61
CA LEU A 697 -30.84 47.80 4.22
C LEU A 697 -32.36 47.89 4.10
N ASN A 698 -32.82 48.66 3.12
CA ASN A 698 -34.24 48.80 2.79
C ASN A 698 -34.73 47.43 2.26
N LEU A 699 -35.19 46.54 3.15
CA LEU A 699 -35.67 45.16 2.90
C LEU A 699 -36.96 45.12 2.03
N LYS A 700 -36.98 45.80 0.89
CA LYS A 700 -38.18 45.95 0.04
C LYS A 700 -38.57 44.63 -0.60
N HIS A 701 -37.61 43.84 -1.08
CA HIS A 701 -37.91 42.65 -1.88
C HIS A 701 -38.27 41.42 -1.05
N PHE A 702 -37.72 41.27 0.16
CA PHE A 702 -38.13 40.18 1.06
C PHE A 702 -39.52 40.39 1.68
N SER A 703 -39.94 41.65 1.84
CA SER A 703 -41.28 42.00 2.37
C SER A 703 -42.38 41.99 1.31
N GLU A 704 -42.08 42.33 0.05
CA GLU A 704 -43.04 42.30 -1.08
C GLU A 704 -43.45 40.87 -1.51
N ILE A 705 -42.60 39.86 -1.27
CA ILE A 705 -42.87 38.47 -1.70
C ILE A 705 -43.75 37.71 -0.71
N GLN A 706 -43.73 38.07 0.58
CA GLN A 706 -44.69 37.58 1.57
C GLN A 706 -46.14 37.89 1.16
N THR A 707 -46.38 38.97 0.40
CA THR A 707 -47.72 39.32 -0.08
C THR A 707 -48.19 38.57 -1.32
N GLU A 708 -47.30 37.93 -2.09
CA GLU A 708 -47.66 37.13 -3.29
C GLU A 708 -47.74 35.62 -3.02
N THR A 709 -47.27 35.14 -1.86
CA THR A 709 -47.20 33.69 -1.52
C THR A 709 -48.29 33.18 -0.58
N VAL A 710 -49.11 34.07 0.01
CA VAL A 710 -50.28 33.75 0.84
C VAL A 710 -51.46 33.29 -0.03
#